data_AF-A0A369XW47-F1
#
_entry.id   AF-A0A369XW47-F1
#
_cell.length_a   1.000
_cell.length_b   1.000
_cell.length_c   1.000
_cell.angle_alpha   90.00
_cell.angle_beta   90.00
_cell.angle_gamma   90.00
#
_symmetry.space_group_name_H-M   'P 1'
#
loop_
_entity.id
_entity.type
_entity.pdbx_description
1 polymer ?
#
loop_
_entity_poly.entity_id
_entity_poly.type
_entity_poly.pdbx_seq_one_letter_code
_entity_poly.pdbx_strand_id
1 'polypeptide(L)'
;MYKLNQKETPIFSVLKDVYAAREVIPFHVPGHKQGAGVEKEFYDFMGPNPFKIDVTIFEMVDGLHNPKTHIKRALELAADAYGARESFFCINGTSGAIQAMIMSAVKAGDKILVPRNTHKSVNAGVILSGAQPVYMDPEIDHENGIAHGVAPETVERTLRENPDASAVLIINPTYYGVATDLKKIVEIVHEYDIPLLVDEAHGPHLRFSEELPLSAMEAGADACAQSTHKIIGAMTQGSILHVQGDRISYGKMRQVLSLLQTTSPSYILLASLDCARKQIALDGADLIKKSIERADILREEINKIDGFKCFGREVLDGMGKYSFDPTKIAISARDLGLTGYQLERIFVDKYNIQPELSDFYNVLLVTTFGDTLKSHESVIAAVKEISNETKHEGEIPTFKDIPNVPEMEQNPREAFFSEKTRTRLEEAVGAISGEFIMAYPPGIPILCPGERITEEIIDYVEDLKKAGLSVQGLEDVNLENINIIQEIDAVYLFVEKVQNFILGVPFNLGAAVTGTEFAIDYLFGEYPELKNVIELIEPVREDENLFDKRLKFVNSVISTSKVLAERTRELVTSGYRPIVVGGDHSISLGSISGLLAEKRDAGVIWIDAHADMNTADTSPSGNIHGMVLAALMGHGDAKLTRLNKGNFLDPKKVLLFGARDLDPGELNFIEKYGVNLITHDEVLEMGLVAALEKAKEMLQVEELHISFDLDSVDPNFAPGVSVPVNDGFEKEEILEIFSILFENYKITSVDIVELNPLTDKDGKSVDFVKELIDFLDGVGR
;
A
#
# COMPACT_ATOMS: atom_id res chain seq x y z
N MET A 1 17.14 39.55 -0.34
CA MET A 1 16.22 40.61 0.14
C MET A 1 14.80 40.17 -0.22
N TYR A 2 13.89 40.14 0.75
CA TYR A 2 12.52 39.64 0.59
C TYR A 2 11.67 40.52 -0.35
N LYS A 3 10.70 39.93 -1.05
CA LYS A 3 9.80 40.69 -1.94
C LYS A 3 8.66 41.36 -1.16
N LEU A 4 8.28 40.78 -0.03
CA LEU A 4 7.20 41.24 0.82
C LEU A 4 7.72 41.80 2.17
N ASN A 5 6.87 42.58 2.83
CA ASN A 5 7.19 43.18 4.12
C ASN A 5 7.07 42.15 5.27
N GLN A 6 8.20 41.55 5.62
CA GLN A 6 8.29 40.52 6.66
C GLN A 6 7.98 41.01 8.10
N LYS A 7 7.74 42.31 8.32
CA LYS A 7 7.36 42.85 9.65
C LYS A 7 5.90 42.60 10.04
N GLU A 8 5.07 42.25 9.07
CA GLU A 8 3.65 41.95 9.25
C GLU A 8 3.45 40.63 10.01
N THR A 9 2.37 40.55 10.79
CA THR A 9 1.83 39.30 11.37
C THR A 9 0.31 39.30 11.18
N PRO A 10 -0.18 39.11 9.95
CA PRO A 10 -1.59 39.36 9.62
C PRO A 10 -2.58 38.59 10.51
N ILE A 11 -2.28 37.34 10.86
CA ILE A 11 -3.16 36.49 11.68
C ILE A 11 -3.10 36.98 13.14
N PHE A 12 -1.91 37.14 13.69
CA PHE A 12 -1.78 37.58 15.08
C PHE A 12 -2.33 38.99 15.29
N SER A 13 -2.09 39.90 14.35
CA SER A 13 -2.59 41.27 14.40
C SER A 13 -4.11 41.34 14.38
N VAL A 14 -4.80 40.56 13.52
CA VAL A 14 -6.28 40.59 13.54
C VAL A 14 -6.84 40.02 14.85
N LEU A 15 -6.24 38.94 15.38
CA LEU A 15 -6.67 38.35 16.65
C LEU A 15 -6.45 39.31 17.83
N LYS A 16 -5.26 39.91 17.93
CA LYS A 16 -4.87 40.81 19.03
C LYS A 16 -5.51 42.20 18.91
N ASP A 17 -5.28 42.87 17.79
CA ASP A 17 -5.56 44.31 17.63
C ASP A 17 -6.99 44.58 17.15
N VAL A 18 -7.72 43.56 16.69
CA VAL A 18 -9.11 43.69 16.23
C VAL A 18 -10.06 42.88 17.11
N TYR A 19 -9.95 41.55 17.16
CA TYR A 19 -10.92 40.73 17.88
C TYR A 19 -10.83 40.92 19.40
N ALA A 20 -9.65 40.71 19.99
CA ALA A 20 -9.46 40.83 21.44
C ALA A 20 -9.58 42.29 21.93
N ALA A 21 -9.01 43.25 21.20
CA ALA A 21 -9.04 44.66 21.57
C ALA A 21 -10.45 45.30 21.51
N ARG A 22 -11.38 44.75 20.71
CA ARG A 22 -12.77 45.24 20.62
C ARG A 22 -13.70 44.63 21.67
N GLU A 23 -13.19 43.72 22.50
CA GLU A 23 -14.00 43.00 23.51
C GLU A 23 -15.26 42.37 22.88
N VAL A 24 -15.09 41.72 21.72
CA VAL A 24 -16.18 41.09 20.99
C VAL A 24 -16.90 40.09 21.91
N ILE A 25 -18.22 40.23 22.06
CA ILE A 25 -19.02 39.34 22.90
C ILE A 25 -19.22 38.00 22.15
N PRO A 26 -18.69 36.87 22.64
CA PRO A 26 -18.64 35.63 21.87
C PRO A 26 -19.94 34.81 21.99
N PHE A 27 -20.80 34.87 20.97
CA PHE A 27 -21.89 33.89 20.79
C PHE A 27 -21.53 32.71 19.87
N HIS A 28 -20.32 32.71 19.30
CA HIS A 28 -19.75 31.57 18.55
C HIS A 28 -19.02 30.58 19.48
N VAL A 29 -18.61 29.42 18.97
CA VAL A 29 -17.68 28.47 19.64
C VAL A 29 -16.25 29.03 19.64
N PRO A 30 -15.35 28.65 20.57
CA PRO A 30 -15.44 27.57 21.58
C PRO A 30 -16.29 27.90 22.81
N GLY A 31 -16.74 26.83 23.51
CA GLY A 31 -17.65 26.90 24.65
C GLY A 31 -17.09 27.60 25.89
N HIS A 32 -15.77 27.77 25.99
CA HIS A 32 -15.15 28.46 27.12
C HIS A 32 -15.35 29.98 27.09
N LYS A 33 -15.87 30.55 25.99
CA LYS A 33 -16.25 31.97 25.87
C LYS A 33 -15.16 32.92 26.36
N GLN A 34 -14.00 32.87 25.70
CA GLN A 34 -12.82 33.67 26.04
C GLN A 34 -12.26 33.45 27.46
N GLY A 35 -12.63 32.35 28.12
CA GLY A 35 -12.07 31.96 29.42
C GLY A 35 -13.12 31.81 30.51
N ALA A 36 -14.30 32.43 30.35
CA ALA A 36 -15.36 32.44 31.36
C ALA A 36 -15.90 31.05 31.73
N GLY A 37 -15.85 30.10 30.79
CA GLY A 37 -16.28 28.71 31.00
C GLY A 37 -15.15 27.72 31.29
N VAL A 38 -13.92 28.19 31.53
CA VAL A 38 -12.77 27.34 31.85
C VAL A 38 -12.74 27.03 33.35
N GLU A 39 -12.24 25.86 33.73
CA GLU A 39 -11.92 25.55 35.12
C GLU A 39 -10.90 26.57 35.66
N LYS A 40 -11.10 27.03 36.90
CA LYS A 40 -10.43 28.22 37.42
C LYS A 40 -8.94 28.00 37.62
N GLU A 41 -8.52 26.86 38.17
CA GLU A 41 -7.11 26.54 38.40
C GLU A 41 -6.34 26.51 37.07
N PHE A 42 -6.91 25.88 36.04
CA PHE A 42 -6.31 25.87 34.71
C PHE A 42 -6.25 27.26 34.07
N TYR A 43 -7.31 28.06 34.19
CA TYR A 43 -7.34 29.42 33.66
C TYR A 43 -6.29 30.33 34.32
N ASP A 44 -6.15 30.24 35.65
CA ASP A 44 -5.19 31.03 36.40
C ASP A 44 -3.74 30.62 36.08
N PHE A 45 -3.48 29.33 35.86
CA PHE A 45 -2.17 28.82 35.45
C PHE A 45 -1.77 29.28 34.04
N MET A 46 -2.68 29.11 33.07
CA MET A 46 -2.44 29.48 31.67
C MET A 46 -2.42 30.99 31.45
N GLY A 47 -3.19 31.73 32.24
CA GLY A 47 -3.49 33.14 32.06
C GLY A 47 -4.56 33.41 30.99
N PRO A 48 -5.06 34.65 30.91
CA PRO A 48 -6.25 34.99 30.13
C PRO A 48 -6.03 35.07 28.61
N ASN A 49 -4.80 35.36 28.17
CA ASN A 49 -4.55 35.79 26.80
C ASN A 49 -4.76 34.71 25.73
N PRO A 50 -4.33 33.44 25.94
CA PRO A 50 -4.62 32.37 24.97
C PRO A 50 -6.11 32.24 24.69
N PHE A 51 -6.94 32.25 25.75
CA PHE A 51 -8.39 32.14 25.62
C PHE A 51 -9.03 33.34 24.88
N LYS A 52 -8.46 34.54 24.99
CA LYS A 52 -8.97 35.73 24.29
C LYS A 52 -8.80 35.67 22.77
N ILE A 53 -7.86 34.87 22.28
CA ILE A 53 -7.60 34.71 20.84
C ILE A 53 -7.95 33.30 20.33
N ASP A 54 -8.48 32.43 21.19
CA ASP A 54 -9.02 31.14 20.79
C ASP A 54 -10.42 31.33 20.19
N VAL A 55 -10.46 31.30 18.87
CA VAL A 55 -11.65 31.60 18.07
C VAL A 55 -11.90 30.51 17.04
N THR A 56 -13.09 30.51 16.47
CA THR A 56 -13.45 29.64 15.34
C THR A 56 -13.42 30.39 14.01
N ILE A 57 -13.78 29.71 12.93
CA ILE A 57 -13.82 30.28 11.58
C ILE A 57 -15.01 31.24 11.45
N PHE A 58 -14.73 32.50 11.11
CA PHE A 58 -15.72 33.50 10.69
C PHE A 58 -15.02 34.60 9.89
N GLU A 59 -15.80 35.40 9.16
CA GLU A 59 -15.30 36.35 8.15
C GLU A 59 -14.15 37.24 8.62
N MET A 60 -14.20 37.74 9.86
CA MET A 60 -13.18 38.63 10.43
C MET A 60 -11.80 37.98 10.53
N VAL A 61 -11.71 36.69 10.86
CA VAL A 61 -10.43 36.01 11.13
C VAL A 61 -9.96 35.11 9.98
N ASP A 62 -10.73 35.08 8.88
CA ASP A 62 -10.50 34.23 7.70
C ASP A 62 -10.77 32.73 7.98
N GLY A 63 -10.50 31.84 7.03
CA GLY A 63 -10.59 30.38 7.23
C GLY A 63 -9.42 29.63 6.60
N LEU A 64 -8.82 28.69 7.35
CA LEU A 64 -7.58 28.00 6.94
C LEU A 64 -7.70 27.23 5.61
N HIS A 65 -8.84 26.57 5.38
CA HIS A 65 -9.07 25.72 4.21
C HIS A 65 -9.41 26.50 2.93
N ASN A 66 -9.79 27.77 3.05
CA ASN A 66 -10.07 28.65 1.93
C ASN A 66 -9.66 30.08 2.27
N PRO A 67 -8.35 30.34 2.39
CA PRO A 67 -7.85 31.60 2.92
C PRO A 67 -8.03 32.73 1.89
N LYS A 68 -8.62 33.84 2.33
CA LYS A 68 -8.95 35.00 1.46
C LYS A 68 -8.27 36.29 1.88
N THR A 69 -7.97 36.47 3.17
CA THR A 69 -7.52 37.73 3.76
C THR A 69 -6.26 37.52 4.60
N HIS A 70 -6.40 37.41 5.91
CA HIS A 70 -5.29 37.40 6.88
C HIS A 70 -4.44 36.14 6.78
N ILE A 71 -5.09 34.97 6.68
CA ILE A 71 -4.36 33.71 6.55
C ILE A 71 -3.64 33.70 5.20
N LYS A 72 -4.32 34.09 4.11
CA LYS A 72 -3.71 34.15 2.78
C LYS A 72 -2.45 35.02 2.79
N ARG A 73 -2.53 36.21 3.40
CA ARG A 73 -1.38 37.12 3.51
C ARG A 73 -0.22 36.52 4.32
N ALA A 74 -0.52 35.80 5.40
CA ALA A 74 0.51 35.13 6.20
C ALA A 74 1.19 33.99 5.42
N LEU A 75 0.44 33.23 4.62
CA LEU A 75 0.98 32.18 3.74
C LEU A 75 1.88 32.77 2.63
N GLU A 76 1.48 33.90 2.03
CA GLU A 76 2.31 34.63 1.05
C GLU A 76 3.63 35.12 1.67
N LEU A 77 3.58 35.66 2.90
CA LEU A 77 4.77 36.08 3.64
C LEU A 77 5.69 34.89 3.95
N ALA A 78 5.13 33.74 4.32
CA ALA A 78 5.89 32.51 4.54
C ALA A 78 6.54 32.00 3.26
N ALA A 79 5.81 31.94 2.13
CA ALA A 79 6.39 31.56 0.84
C ALA A 79 7.56 32.47 0.42
N ASP A 80 7.40 33.79 0.56
CA ASP A 80 8.46 34.76 0.27
C ASP A 80 9.67 34.61 1.22
N ALA A 81 9.45 34.33 2.50
CA ALA A 81 10.52 34.15 3.48
C ALA A 81 11.37 32.89 3.21
N TYR A 82 10.72 31.80 2.81
CA TYR A 82 11.35 30.50 2.59
C TYR A 82 11.79 30.27 1.14
N GLY A 83 11.45 31.18 0.21
CA GLY A 83 11.77 31.04 -1.21
C GLY A 83 10.90 30.03 -1.96
N ALA A 84 9.75 29.65 -1.41
CA ALA A 84 8.80 28.73 -2.02
C ALA A 84 7.82 29.47 -2.97
N ARG A 85 7.11 28.72 -3.81
CA ARG A 85 6.03 29.27 -4.65
C ARG A 85 4.75 29.47 -3.84
N GLU A 86 4.34 28.45 -3.10
CA GLU A 86 3.25 28.50 -2.13
C GLU A 86 3.68 27.84 -0.81
N SER A 87 3.10 28.31 0.30
CA SER A 87 3.29 27.72 1.63
C SER A 87 1.92 27.47 2.27
N PHE A 88 1.85 26.44 3.10
CA PHE A 88 0.66 26.05 3.84
C PHE A 88 1.00 25.91 5.32
N PHE A 89 0.17 26.47 6.20
CA PHE A 89 0.27 26.24 7.62
C PHE A 89 -0.45 24.93 7.97
N CYS A 90 0.24 24.09 8.73
CA CYS A 90 -0.24 22.80 9.21
C CYS A 90 -0.23 22.81 10.74
N ILE A 91 -1.40 22.53 11.34
CA ILE A 91 -1.58 22.57 12.80
C ILE A 91 -1.84 21.18 13.42
N ASN A 92 -1.76 20.13 12.62
CA ASN A 92 -1.74 18.73 13.04
C ASN A 92 -0.32 18.14 13.00
N GLY A 93 0.70 19.01 13.12
CA GLY A 93 2.12 18.65 13.02
C GLY A 93 2.59 18.33 11.61
N THR A 94 3.89 18.15 11.47
CA THR A 94 4.55 17.78 10.20
C THR A 94 4.12 16.40 9.72
N SER A 95 3.65 15.54 10.62
CA SER A 95 3.04 14.26 10.24
C SER A 95 1.92 14.43 9.22
N GLY A 96 1.01 15.38 9.45
CA GLY A 96 -0.07 15.69 8.51
C GLY A 96 0.43 16.36 7.23
N ALA A 97 1.49 17.17 7.32
CA ALA A 97 2.12 17.79 6.15
C ALA A 97 2.79 16.75 5.23
N ILE A 98 3.50 15.76 5.79
CA ILE A 98 4.13 14.66 5.05
C ILE A 98 3.07 13.77 4.39
N GLN A 99 2.01 13.41 5.12
CA GLN A 99 0.88 12.67 4.55
C GLN A 99 0.26 13.42 3.37
N ALA A 100 0.05 14.74 3.52
CA ALA A 100 -0.48 15.58 2.45
C ALA A 100 0.45 15.64 1.23
N MET A 101 1.76 15.73 1.48
CA MET A 101 2.81 15.75 0.47
C MET A 101 2.79 14.47 -0.37
N ILE A 102 2.78 13.30 0.28
CA ILE A 102 2.72 11.99 -0.38
C ILE A 102 1.41 11.83 -1.16
N MET A 103 0.25 12.00 -0.52
CA MET A 103 -1.07 11.84 -1.16
C MET A 103 -1.29 12.84 -2.32
N SER A 104 -0.57 13.95 -2.35
CA SER A 104 -0.62 14.90 -3.46
C SER A 104 0.25 14.46 -4.65
N ALA A 105 1.34 13.75 -4.40
CA ALA A 105 2.27 13.30 -5.43
C ALA A 105 1.84 11.98 -6.11
N VAL A 106 1.22 11.05 -5.35
CA VAL A 106 0.93 9.69 -5.83
C VAL A 106 -0.56 9.34 -5.81
N LYS A 107 -0.92 8.22 -6.42
CA LYS A 107 -2.21 7.53 -6.39
C LYS A 107 -2.04 6.12 -5.80
N ALA A 108 -3.16 5.43 -5.55
CA ALA A 108 -3.12 4.03 -5.17
C ALA A 108 -2.48 3.18 -6.28
N GLY A 109 -1.56 2.29 -5.92
CA GLY A 109 -0.78 1.46 -6.84
C GLY A 109 0.47 2.13 -7.42
N ASP A 110 0.61 3.47 -7.36
CA ASP A 110 1.81 4.14 -7.83
C ASP A 110 3.01 3.79 -6.93
N LYS A 111 4.19 3.58 -7.53
CA LYS A 111 5.44 3.37 -6.77
C LYS A 111 5.99 4.69 -6.23
N ILE A 112 6.43 4.67 -4.97
CA ILE A 112 7.13 5.78 -4.32
C ILE A 112 8.44 5.29 -3.71
N LEU A 113 9.56 5.92 -4.07
CA LEU A 113 10.85 5.61 -3.47
C LEU A 113 10.97 6.36 -2.14
N VAL A 114 11.22 5.62 -1.05
CA VAL A 114 11.29 6.18 0.30
C VAL A 114 12.48 5.61 1.07
N PRO A 115 13.17 6.37 1.94
CA PRO A 115 14.23 5.82 2.77
C PRO A 115 13.67 4.81 3.78
N ARG A 116 14.47 3.78 4.13
CA ARG A 116 14.06 2.83 5.17
C ARG A 116 13.96 3.47 6.55
N ASN A 117 14.83 4.43 6.86
CA ASN A 117 14.86 5.15 8.15
C ASN A 117 13.81 6.27 8.26
N THR A 118 12.65 6.11 7.62
CA THR A 118 11.59 7.12 7.63
C THR A 118 10.79 7.16 8.93
N HIS A 119 10.36 8.36 9.31
CA HIS A 119 9.44 8.54 10.42
C HIS A 119 8.09 7.88 10.11
N LYS A 120 7.39 7.39 11.14
CA LYS A 120 6.06 6.76 11.03
C LYS A 120 5.04 7.51 10.17
N SER A 121 5.15 8.84 10.05
CA SER A 121 4.26 9.64 9.21
C SER A 121 4.41 9.38 7.71
N VAL A 122 5.60 9.03 7.23
CA VAL A 122 5.82 8.64 5.84
C VAL A 122 5.08 7.33 5.56
N ASN A 123 5.29 6.32 6.41
CA ASN A 123 4.60 5.03 6.29
C ASN A 123 3.07 5.18 6.41
N ALA A 124 2.59 6.04 7.31
CA ALA A 124 1.17 6.40 7.36
C ALA A 124 0.70 7.06 6.05
N GLY A 125 1.50 7.92 5.43
CA GLY A 125 1.20 8.51 4.12
C GLY A 125 1.15 7.48 2.99
N VAL A 126 2.04 6.48 3.01
CA VAL A 126 2.02 5.33 2.09
C VAL A 126 0.73 4.53 2.26
N ILE A 127 0.36 4.14 3.49
CA ILE A 127 -0.89 3.45 3.78
C ILE A 127 -2.11 4.27 3.33
N LEU A 128 -2.18 5.56 3.70
CA LEU A 128 -3.32 6.43 3.38
C LEU A 128 -3.47 6.71 1.88
N SER A 129 -2.36 6.74 1.13
CA SER A 129 -2.38 6.91 -0.34
C SER A 129 -2.60 5.59 -1.08
N GLY A 130 -2.22 4.45 -0.50
CA GLY A 130 -2.19 3.16 -1.18
C GLY A 130 -1.03 3.04 -2.17
N ALA A 131 -0.01 3.87 -2.03
CA ALA A 131 1.20 3.77 -2.84
C ALA A 131 1.98 2.49 -2.51
N GLN A 132 2.77 2.02 -3.46
CA GLN A 132 3.70 0.91 -3.25
C GLN A 132 5.08 1.48 -2.90
N PRO A 133 5.58 1.29 -1.67
CA PRO A 133 6.89 1.79 -1.30
C PRO A 133 8.00 0.94 -1.94
N VAL A 134 9.03 1.60 -2.45
CA VAL A 134 10.32 1.00 -2.77
C VAL A 134 11.33 1.59 -1.80
N TYR A 135 11.85 0.76 -0.89
CA TYR A 135 12.76 1.24 0.14
C TYR A 135 14.17 1.48 -0.39
N MET A 136 14.75 2.59 0.00
CA MET A 136 16.17 2.93 -0.21
C MET A 136 16.91 2.82 1.11
N ASP A 137 17.98 2.04 1.13
CA ASP A 137 18.81 1.90 2.32
C ASP A 137 19.59 3.20 2.60
N PRO A 138 19.55 3.72 3.83
CA PRO A 138 20.42 4.80 4.26
C PRO A 138 21.83 4.27 4.54
N GLU A 139 22.81 5.16 4.54
CA GLU A 139 24.18 4.81 4.90
C GLU A 139 24.32 4.64 6.42
N ILE A 140 24.78 3.46 6.86
CA ILE A 140 24.94 3.14 8.28
C ILE A 140 26.33 3.51 8.76
N ASP A 141 26.39 4.25 9.86
CA ASP A 141 27.63 4.57 10.58
C ASP A 141 27.73 3.67 11.81
N HIS A 142 28.49 2.59 11.69
CA HIS A 142 28.70 1.62 12.77
C HIS A 142 29.56 2.17 13.92
N GLU A 143 30.33 3.25 13.70
CA GLU A 143 31.13 3.87 14.75
C GLU A 143 30.23 4.62 15.72
N ASN A 144 29.32 5.44 15.17
CA ASN A 144 28.38 6.24 15.95
C ASN A 144 27.02 5.54 16.18
N GLY A 145 26.76 4.42 15.50
CA GLY A 145 25.50 3.65 15.58
C GLY A 145 24.28 4.39 15.06
N ILE A 146 24.45 5.22 14.02
CA ILE A 146 23.38 6.05 13.46
C ILE A 146 23.20 5.78 11.97
N ALA A 147 21.97 5.95 11.48
CA ALA A 147 21.65 5.96 10.06
C ALA A 147 21.73 7.39 9.52
N HIS A 148 22.50 7.58 8.45
CA HIS A 148 22.64 8.85 7.74
C HIS A 148 21.55 9.02 6.66
N GLY A 149 21.77 9.93 5.71
CA GLY A 149 20.88 10.11 4.56
C GLY A 149 21.11 9.04 3.49
N VAL A 150 20.19 9.00 2.52
CA VAL A 150 20.36 8.22 1.29
C VAL A 150 21.31 8.98 0.35
N ALA A 151 22.31 8.28 -0.19
CA ALA A 151 23.26 8.84 -1.13
C ALA A 151 22.63 9.10 -2.52
N PRO A 152 23.07 10.14 -3.26
CA PRO A 152 22.62 10.37 -4.64
C PRO A 152 22.77 9.14 -5.54
N GLU A 153 23.86 8.38 -5.36
CA GLU A 153 24.14 7.14 -6.09
C GLU A 153 23.10 6.06 -5.82
N THR A 154 22.62 5.95 -4.58
CA THR A 154 21.54 5.03 -4.21
C THR A 154 20.23 5.45 -4.87
N VAL A 155 19.90 6.75 -4.86
CA VAL A 155 18.71 7.26 -5.55
C VAL A 155 18.76 6.96 -7.06
N GLU A 156 19.89 7.23 -7.71
CA GLU A 156 20.09 6.98 -9.15
C GLU A 156 19.94 5.48 -9.49
N ARG A 157 20.51 4.59 -8.67
CA ARG A 157 20.39 3.14 -8.85
C ARG A 157 18.94 2.69 -8.72
N THR A 158 18.26 3.09 -7.64
CA THR A 158 16.89 2.64 -7.37
C THR A 158 15.90 3.16 -8.41
N LEU A 159 16.08 4.38 -8.93
CA LEU A 159 15.27 4.91 -10.04
C LEU A 159 15.49 4.15 -11.35
N ARG A 160 16.73 3.73 -11.63
CA ARG A 160 17.03 2.92 -12.81
C ARG A 160 16.36 1.55 -12.77
N GLU A 161 16.26 0.97 -11.58
CA GLU A 161 15.58 -0.30 -11.32
C GLU A 161 14.05 -0.15 -11.28
N ASN A 162 13.54 1.07 -11.01
CA ASN A 162 12.13 1.40 -10.90
C ASN A 162 11.78 2.63 -11.75
N PRO A 163 11.90 2.56 -13.09
CA PRO A 163 11.63 3.71 -13.97
C PRO A 163 10.16 4.13 -13.99
N ASP A 164 9.27 3.30 -13.44
CA ASP A 164 7.84 3.54 -13.25
C ASP A 164 7.49 4.23 -11.92
N ALA A 165 8.50 4.60 -11.11
CA ALA A 165 8.30 5.41 -9.91
C ALA A 165 7.57 6.72 -10.21
N SER A 166 6.62 7.10 -9.35
CA SER A 166 5.83 8.33 -9.49
C SER A 166 6.33 9.47 -8.61
N ALA A 167 7.14 9.19 -7.59
CA ALA A 167 7.76 10.19 -6.73
C ALA A 167 8.97 9.61 -5.98
N VAL A 168 9.86 10.49 -5.55
CA VAL A 168 10.93 10.17 -4.60
C VAL A 168 10.74 11.02 -3.35
N LEU A 169 10.84 10.39 -2.17
CA LEU A 169 10.92 11.09 -0.89
C LEU A 169 12.32 10.95 -0.31
N ILE A 170 12.87 12.00 0.29
CA ILE A 170 14.14 11.96 1.04
C ILE A 170 13.97 12.67 2.38
N ILE A 171 14.71 12.22 3.40
CA ILE A 171 14.83 12.91 4.69
C ILE A 171 16.06 13.80 4.63
N ASN A 172 15.91 15.09 4.86
CA ASN A 172 17.06 16.00 4.89
C ASN A 172 16.78 17.22 5.77
N PRO A 173 17.59 17.48 6.82
CA PRO A 173 18.68 16.65 7.33
C PRO A 173 18.14 15.48 8.15
N THR A 174 19.02 14.53 8.51
CA THR A 174 18.69 13.50 9.51
C THR A 174 18.47 14.10 10.90
N TYR A 175 17.96 13.29 11.83
CA TYR A 175 17.77 13.70 13.23
C TYR A 175 19.06 14.23 13.87
N TYR A 176 20.20 13.67 13.46
CA TYR A 176 21.55 14.00 13.93
C TYR A 176 22.20 15.17 13.18
N GLY A 177 21.49 15.79 12.23
CA GLY A 177 21.95 16.99 11.54
C GLY A 177 22.80 16.74 10.30
N VAL A 178 22.95 15.48 9.88
CA VAL A 178 23.67 15.16 8.63
C VAL A 178 22.73 15.32 7.45
N ALA A 179 23.20 16.01 6.41
CA ALA A 179 22.48 16.26 5.18
C ALA A 179 23.18 15.56 4.01
N THR A 180 22.40 15.07 3.05
CA THR A 180 22.89 14.48 1.80
C THR A 180 23.10 15.58 0.74
N ASP A 181 23.70 15.24 -0.41
CA ASP A 181 23.81 16.17 -1.54
C ASP A 181 22.45 16.31 -2.24
N LEU A 182 21.59 17.10 -1.59
CA LEU A 182 20.19 17.26 -1.99
C LEU A 182 20.07 17.87 -3.40
N LYS A 183 21.01 18.73 -3.81
CA LYS A 183 21.00 19.33 -5.13
C LYS A 183 21.24 18.30 -6.22
N LYS A 184 22.24 17.42 -6.03
CA LYS A 184 22.48 16.31 -6.96
C LYS A 184 21.29 15.35 -7.02
N ILE A 185 20.62 15.09 -5.89
CA ILE A 185 19.38 14.28 -5.88
C ILE A 185 18.27 14.96 -6.68
N VAL A 186 18.05 16.26 -6.52
CA VAL A 186 17.06 17.01 -7.33
C VAL A 186 17.35 16.85 -8.82
N GLU A 187 18.61 17.01 -9.24
CA GLU A 187 19.03 16.85 -10.63
C GLU A 187 18.70 15.45 -11.15
N ILE A 188 19.07 14.39 -10.41
CA ILE A 188 18.79 12.98 -10.76
C ILE A 188 17.28 12.72 -10.88
N VAL A 189 16.49 13.13 -9.89
CA VAL A 189 15.04 12.85 -9.84
C VAL A 189 14.31 13.57 -10.97
N HIS A 190 14.72 14.80 -11.29
CA HIS A 190 14.10 15.59 -12.35
C HIS A 190 14.42 15.09 -13.76
N GLU A 191 15.47 14.29 -13.97
CA GLU A 191 15.73 13.58 -15.23
C GLU A 191 14.62 12.56 -15.56
N TYR A 192 13.93 12.04 -14.55
CA TYR A 192 12.78 11.13 -14.68
C TYR A 192 11.43 11.88 -14.76
N ASP A 193 11.45 13.22 -14.69
CA ASP A 193 10.27 14.09 -14.69
C ASP A 193 9.23 13.82 -13.58
N ILE A 194 9.69 13.34 -12.42
CA ILE A 194 8.86 13.08 -11.25
C ILE A 194 9.21 14.03 -10.09
N PRO A 195 8.29 14.28 -9.14
CA PRO A 195 8.56 15.17 -8.02
C PRO A 195 9.52 14.58 -6.99
N LEU A 196 10.39 15.44 -6.45
CA LEU A 196 11.13 15.17 -5.20
C LEU A 196 10.40 15.79 -4.01
N LEU A 197 10.07 14.95 -3.04
CA LEU A 197 9.46 15.30 -1.76
C LEU A 197 10.54 15.26 -0.67
N VAL A 198 10.59 16.27 0.21
CA VAL A 198 11.60 16.30 1.27
C VAL A 198 10.94 16.38 2.65
N ASP A 199 11.18 15.38 3.49
CA ASP A 199 10.96 15.50 4.92
C ASP A 199 12.09 16.35 5.52
N GLU A 200 11.81 17.64 5.68
CA GLU A 200 12.71 18.64 6.26
C GLU A 200 12.23 19.01 7.68
N ALA A 201 11.68 18.04 8.40
CA ALA A 201 11.15 18.23 9.75
C ALA A 201 12.16 18.92 10.70
N HIS A 202 13.45 18.63 10.55
CA HIS A 202 14.53 19.18 11.37
C HIS A 202 15.24 20.38 10.73
N GLY A 203 14.79 20.88 9.58
CA GLY A 203 15.44 21.95 8.83
C GLY A 203 14.70 23.29 8.65
N PRO A 204 13.73 23.71 9.49
CA PRO A 204 13.02 24.99 9.26
C PRO A 204 13.92 26.24 9.34
N HIS A 205 15.11 26.14 9.93
CA HIS A 205 16.10 27.21 10.08
C HIS A 205 17.13 27.26 8.94
N LEU A 206 17.26 26.20 8.14
CA LEU A 206 18.35 26.03 7.16
C LEU A 206 18.49 27.21 6.21
N ARG A 207 17.36 27.68 5.65
CA ARG A 207 17.30 28.77 4.68
C ARG A 207 17.92 30.09 5.15
N PHE A 208 18.05 30.28 6.46
CA PHE A 208 18.37 31.58 7.07
C PHE A 208 19.84 31.70 7.50
N SER A 209 20.70 30.72 7.20
CA SER A 209 22.14 30.81 7.41
C SER A 209 22.92 30.03 6.35
N GLU A 210 24.01 30.61 5.84
CA GLU A 210 24.92 29.95 4.90
C GLU A 210 25.84 28.92 5.58
N GLU A 211 25.88 28.91 6.92
CA GLU A 211 26.67 27.95 7.72
C GLU A 211 25.95 26.60 7.93
N LEU A 212 24.73 26.48 7.41
CA LEU A 212 23.87 25.31 7.54
C LEU A 212 23.74 24.56 6.21
N PRO A 213 23.26 23.30 6.23
CA PRO A 213 22.89 22.57 5.03
C PRO A 213 21.91 23.35 4.12
N LEU A 214 21.99 23.09 2.82
CA LEU A 214 21.09 23.68 1.83
C LEU A 214 19.64 23.26 2.12
N SER A 215 18.71 24.22 2.16
CA SER A 215 17.30 23.92 2.35
C SER A 215 16.67 23.26 1.12
N ALA A 216 15.60 22.51 1.28
CA ALA A 216 14.93 21.79 0.20
C ALA A 216 14.42 22.71 -0.91
N MET A 217 13.86 23.87 -0.54
CA MET A 217 13.41 24.87 -1.52
C MET A 217 14.58 25.49 -2.30
N GLU A 218 15.73 25.74 -1.64
CA GLU A 218 16.94 26.22 -2.32
C GLU A 218 17.58 25.16 -3.23
N ALA A 219 17.49 23.88 -2.87
CA ALA A 219 17.98 22.78 -3.68
C ALA A 219 17.15 22.55 -4.94
N GLY A 220 15.88 22.98 -4.94
CA GLY A 220 14.96 22.82 -6.08
C GLY A 220 13.95 21.68 -5.91
N ALA A 221 13.77 21.14 -4.70
CA ALA A 221 12.74 20.13 -4.43
C ALA A 221 11.33 20.69 -4.70
N ASP A 222 10.39 19.82 -5.08
CA ASP A 222 9.03 20.22 -5.48
C ASP A 222 8.13 20.45 -4.26
N ALA A 223 8.36 19.72 -3.16
CA ALA A 223 7.69 19.95 -1.89
C ALA A 223 8.61 19.65 -0.69
N CYS A 224 8.47 20.40 0.40
CA CYS A 224 9.06 20.03 1.68
C CYS A 224 8.16 20.32 2.88
N ALA A 225 8.20 19.45 3.87
CA ALA A 225 7.46 19.59 5.12
C ALA A 225 8.42 19.88 6.27
N GLN A 226 8.17 20.95 7.03
CA GLN A 226 9.06 21.39 8.10
C GLN A 226 8.33 21.43 9.46
N SER A 227 9.00 20.95 10.51
CA SER A 227 8.49 21.07 11.88
C SER A 227 8.96 22.37 12.49
N THR A 228 8.26 23.46 12.21
CA THR A 228 8.64 24.79 12.70
C THR A 228 8.84 24.79 14.23
N HIS A 229 7.98 24.09 14.97
CA HIS A 229 8.07 23.98 16.43
C HIS A 229 9.27 23.20 16.97
N LYS A 230 9.96 22.38 16.16
CA LYS A 230 11.12 21.61 16.63
C LYS A 230 12.34 22.50 16.84
N ILE A 231 12.51 23.54 16.02
CA ILE A 231 13.75 24.34 15.97
C ILE A 231 13.50 25.84 16.10
N ILE A 232 12.39 26.34 15.53
CA ILE A 232 12.00 27.75 15.56
C ILE A 232 10.95 27.94 16.67
N GLY A 233 10.79 29.16 17.18
CA GLY A 233 9.87 29.53 18.27
C GLY A 233 8.36 29.42 17.97
N ALA A 234 7.92 28.37 17.28
CA ALA A 234 6.51 28.02 17.12
C ALA A 234 6.05 27.02 18.22
N MET A 235 4.76 27.04 18.55
CA MET A 235 4.17 26.08 19.49
C MET A 235 4.10 24.68 18.87
N THR A 236 4.21 23.63 19.70
CA THR A 236 4.06 22.22 19.31
C THR A 236 2.85 22.00 18.42
N GLN A 237 2.99 21.10 17.43
CA GLN A 237 2.07 20.89 16.29
C GLN A 237 2.16 21.93 15.17
N GLY A 238 2.82 23.07 15.37
CA GLY A 238 3.06 24.05 14.32
C GLY A 238 4.04 23.53 13.26
N SER A 239 3.58 23.45 12.02
CA SER A 239 4.37 23.03 10.84
C SER A 239 4.05 23.92 9.64
N ILE A 240 5.01 24.03 8.72
CA ILE A 240 4.82 24.68 7.42
C ILE A 240 5.20 23.68 6.32
N LEU A 241 4.32 23.57 5.32
CA LEU A 241 4.55 22.82 4.10
C LEU A 241 4.83 23.82 2.97
N HIS A 242 5.93 23.63 2.25
CA HIS A 242 6.35 24.46 1.13
C HIS A 242 6.24 23.68 -0.17
N VAL A 243 5.85 24.36 -1.25
CA VAL A 243 5.68 23.75 -2.57
C VAL A 243 6.16 24.70 -3.66
N GLN A 244 6.81 24.16 -4.69
CA GLN A 244 7.27 24.89 -5.88
C GLN A 244 7.35 23.97 -7.10
N GLY A 245 7.65 24.54 -8.27
CA GLY A 245 7.66 23.79 -9.53
C GLY A 245 6.26 23.35 -9.98
N ASP A 246 6.18 22.62 -11.10
CA ASP A 246 4.91 22.28 -11.74
C ASP A 246 4.54 20.78 -11.62
N ARG A 247 5.38 19.96 -10.97
CA ARG A 247 5.17 18.50 -10.82
C ARG A 247 4.13 18.13 -9.77
N ILE A 248 3.80 19.06 -8.87
CA ILE A 248 2.78 18.87 -7.83
C ILE A 248 1.71 19.95 -7.98
N SER A 249 0.45 19.53 -8.10
CA SER A 249 -0.68 20.46 -8.14
C SER A 249 -0.92 21.11 -6.77
N TYR A 250 -0.72 22.43 -6.67
CA TYR A 250 -1.04 23.19 -5.46
C TYR A 250 -2.53 23.13 -5.10
N GLY A 251 -3.41 23.01 -6.10
CA GLY A 251 -4.84 22.81 -5.91
C GLY A 251 -5.15 21.46 -5.26
N LYS A 252 -4.51 20.38 -5.74
CA LYS A 252 -4.61 19.04 -5.12
C LYS A 252 -4.06 19.06 -3.69
N MET A 253 -2.92 19.72 -3.47
CA MET A 253 -2.34 19.89 -2.13
C MET A 253 -3.32 20.53 -1.15
N ARG A 254 -3.99 21.62 -1.55
CA ARG A 254 -5.04 22.26 -0.73
C ARG A 254 -6.21 21.32 -0.43
N GLN A 255 -6.66 20.56 -1.42
CA GLN A 255 -7.76 19.60 -1.23
C GLN A 255 -7.35 18.50 -0.23
N VAL A 256 -6.16 17.93 -0.38
CA VAL A 256 -5.65 16.89 0.53
C VAL A 256 -5.47 17.43 1.95
N LEU A 257 -4.88 18.62 2.10
CA LEU A 257 -4.77 19.27 3.41
C LEU A 257 -6.13 19.51 4.06
N SER A 258 -7.17 19.80 3.29
CA SER A 258 -8.54 19.97 3.81
C SER A 258 -9.18 18.67 4.29
N LEU A 259 -8.72 17.51 3.82
CA LEU A 259 -9.14 16.20 4.31
C LEU A 259 -8.43 15.83 5.62
N LEU A 260 -7.14 16.18 5.74
CA LEU A 260 -6.29 15.75 6.86
C LEU A 260 -6.33 16.70 8.07
N GLN A 261 -6.59 17.99 7.85
CA GLN A 261 -6.62 18.98 8.93
C GLN A 261 -8.04 19.17 9.49
N THR A 262 -8.11 19.55 10.77
CA THR A 262 -9.38 19.84 11.45
C THR A 262 -10.19 20.95 10.76
N THR A 263 -11.51 20.83 10.76
CA THR A 263 -12.44 21.90 10.32
C THR A 263 -12.51 23.07 11.29
N SER A 264 -11.99 22.90 12.52
CA SER A 264 -11.92 23.93 13.56
C SER A 264 -10.46 24.18 13.94
N PRO A 265 -9.68 24.89 13.11
CA PRO A 265 -8.26 25.08 13.35
C PRO A 265 -7.98 25.96 14.56
N SER A 266 -6.92 25.65 15.31
CA SER A 266 -6.46 26.50 16.41
C SER A 266 -5.81 27.76 15.86
N TYR A 267 -6.48 28.91 16.07
CA TYR A 267 -5.95 30.22 15.71
C TYR A 267 -4.74 30.63 16.54
N ILE A 268 -4.59 30.06 17.74
CA ILE A 268 -3.39 30.22 18.56
C ILE A 268 -2.17 29.64 17.82
N LEU A 269 -2.28 28.42 17.31
CA LEU A 269 -1.19 27.77 16.56
C LEU A 269 -0.90 28.51 15.24
N LEU A 270 -1.92 28.95 14.52
CA LEU A 270 -1.75 29.76 13.31
C LEU A 270 -1.04 31.10 13.59
N ALA A 271 -1.42 31.78 14.68
CA ALA A 271 -0.76 33.00 15.11
C ALA A 271 0.69 32.76 15.55
N SER A 272 0.96 31.62 16.19
CA SER A 272 2.31 31.20 16.57
C SER A 272 3.19 31.00 15.33
N LEU A 273 2.70 30.32 14.29
CA LEU A 273 3.42 30.15 13.02
C LEU A 273 3.69 31.48 12.31
N ASP A 274 2.69 32.37 12.26
CA ASP A 274 2.83 33.71 11.66
C ASP A 274 3.91 34.54 12.37
N CYS A 275 3.93 34.52 13.71
CA CYS A 275 4.94 35.18 14.51
C CYS A 275 6.33 34.54 14.40
N ALA A 276 6.42 33.20 14.39
CA ALA A 276 7.67 32.47 14.23
C ALA A 276 8.32 32.80 12.87
N ARG A 277 7.53 32.81 11.80
CA ARG A 277 7.96 33.23 10.46
C ARG A 277 8.47 34.67 10.46
N LYS A 278 7.87 35.59 11.23
CA LYS A 278 8.39 36.97 11.38
C LYS A 278 9.77 37.00 12.01
N GLN A 279 9.92 36.31 13.14
CA GLN A 279 11.16 36.32 13.89
C GLN A 279 12.31 35.79 13.03
N ILE A 280 12.11 34.63 12.39
CA ILE A 280 13.17 34.02 11.60
C ILE A 280 13.49 34.83 10.33
N ALA A 281 12.49 35.45 9.70
CA ALA A 281 12.74 36.29 8.52
C ALA A 281 13.48 37.59 8.86
N LEU A 282 13.29 38.17 10.05
CA LEU A 282 13.91 39.44 10.42
C LEU A 282 15.25 39.27 11.13
N ASP A 283 15.30 38.34 12.08
CA ASP A 283 16.40 38.20 13.05
C ASP A 283 17.11 36.84 12.91
N GLY A 284 16.64 35.96 12.01
CA GLY A 284 17.08 34.56 11.91
C GLY A 284 18.58 34.39 11.71
N ALA A 285 19.20 35.17 10.82
CA ALA A 285 20.63 35.08 10.55
C ALA A 285 21.47 35.28 11.82
N ASP A 286 21.18 36.32 12.61
CA ASP A 286 21.91 36.61 13.86
C ASP A 286 21.57 35.60 14.97
N LEU A 287 20.31 35.17 15.06
CA LEU A 287 19.85 34.21 16.07
C LEU A 287 20.48 32.82 15.84
N ILE A 288 20.44 32.34 14.60
CA ILE A 288 21.00 31.04 14.20
C ILE A 288 22.51 31.07 14.37
N LYS A 289 23.20 32.12 13.92
CA LYS A 289 24.65 32.23 14.08
C LYS A 289 25.07 32.06 15.55
N LYS A 290 24.39 32.74 16.47
CA LYS A 290 24.64 32.58 17.91
C LYS A 290 24.35 31.17 18.41
N SER A 291 23.34 30.50 17.87
CA SER A 291 23.03 29.11 18.20
C SER A 291 24.16 28.18 17.77
N ILE A 292 24.66 28.35 16.54
CA ILE A 292 25.79 27.60 15.98
C ILE A 292 27.04 27.79 16.84
N GLU A 293 27.43 29.05 17.09
CA GLU A 293 28.61 29.38 17.91
C GLU A 293 28.55 28.71 19.30
N ARG A 294 27.37 28.70 19.94
CA ARG A 294 27.19 28.07 21.24
C ARG A 294 27.20 26.55 21.19
N ALA A 295 26.65 25.97 20.13
CA ALA A 295 26.66 24.52 19.93
C ALA A 295 28.08 24.02 19.69
N ASP A 296 28.87 24.75 18.90
CA ASP A 296 30.28 24.44 18.66
C ASP A 296 31.10 24.53 19.96
N ILE A 297 30.93 25.59 20.76
CA ILE A 297 31.59 25.69 22.07
C ILE A 297 31.20 24.52 22.99
N LEU A 298 29.91 24.17 23.04
CA LEU A 298 29.44 23.05 23.85
C LEU A 298 30.08 21.73 23.42
N ARG A 299 30.11 21.46 22.11
CA ARG A 299 30.74 20.27 21.53
C ARG A 299 32.24 20.21 21.86
N GLU A 300 32.96 21.32 21.67
CA GLU A 300 34.38 21.40 21.99
C GLU A 300 34.67 21.15 23.47
N GLU A 301 33.84 21.67 24.38
CA GLU A 301 34.00 21.46 25.82
C GLU A 301 33.67 20.01 26.22
N ILE A 302 32.68 19.38 25.60
CA ILE A 302 32.36 17.96 25.83
C ILE A 302 33.51 17.07 25.40
N ASN A 303 34.08 17.30 24.21
CA ASN A 303 35.19 16.51 23.66
C ASN A 303 36.51 16.65 24.43
N LYS A 304 36.62 17.61 25.37
CA LYS A 304 37.77 17.74 26.28
C LYS A 304 37.63 16.85 27.53
N ILE A 305 36.46 16.26 27.77
CA ILE A 305 36.15 15.47 28.96
C ILE A 305 36.38 14.00 28.65
N ASP A 306 37.14 13.32 29.51
CA ASP A 306 37.51 11.93 29.29
C ASP A 306 36.29 10.99 29.27
N GLY A 307 36.32 10.03 28.34
CA GLY A 307 35.24 9.07 28.12
C GLY A 307 33.99 9.59 27.38
N PHE A 308 33.95 10.87 26.99
CA PHE A 308 32.87 11.43 26.18
C PHE A 308 33.32 11.78 24.76
N LYS A 309 32.41 11.58 23.80
CA LYS A 309 32.56 12.02 22.42
C LYS A 309 31.31 12.75 21.96
N CYS A 310 31.49 13.79 21.17
CA CYS A 310 30.42 14.52 20.52
C CYS A 310 30.84 14.85 19.09
N PHE A 311 30.33 14.11 18.11
CA PHE A 311 30.76 14.27 16.74
C PHE A 311 30.31 15.63 16.17
N GLY A 312 31.14 16.16 15.27
CA GLY A 312 30.90 17.35 14.49
C GLY A 312 31.09 17.09 13.00
N ARG A 313 31.85 17.97 12.34
CA ARG A 313 32.04 17.95 10.88
C ARG A 313 32.89 16.78 10.38
N GLU A 314 33.65 16.13 11.26
CA GLU A 314 34.38 14.91 10.97
C GLU A 314 33.47 13.74 10.55
N VAL A 315 32.16 13.81 10.83
CA VAL A 315 31.19 12.82 10.37
C VAL A 315 30.99 12.84 8.84
N LEU A 316 31.46 13.87 8.13
CA LEU A 316 31.22 14.08 6.69
C LEU A 316 32.08 13.22 5.74
N ASP A 317 32.73 12.17 6.25
CA ASP A 317 33.46 11.22 5.41
C ASP A 317 32.55 10.04 4.99
N GLY A 318 32.45 9.76 3.70
CA GLY A 318 31.67 8.65 3.12
C GLY A 318 30.40 9.06 2.37
N MET A 319 29.67 8.05 1.86
CA MET A 319 28.44 8.25 1.10
C MET A 319 27.31 8.77 1.99
N GLY A 320 26.35 9.50 1.41
CA GLY A 320 25.17 10.01 2.13
C GLY A 320 25.43 11.13 3.15
N LYS A 321 26.70 11.58 3.29
CA LYS A 321 27.14 12.57 4.27
C LYS A 321 27.81 13.76 3.57
N TYR A 322 27.03 14.79 3.25
CA TYR A 322 27.49 15.93 2.44
C TYR A 322 27.64 17.23 3.23
N SER A 323 26.73 17.52 4.15
CA SER A 323 26.77 18.72 4.99
C SER A 323 26.25 18.44 6.40
N PHE A 324 26.55 19.32 7.36
CA PHE A 324 26.25 19.09 8.78
C PHE A 324 25.66 20.33 9.46
N ASP A 325 24.52 20.16 10.13
CA ASP A 325 23.90 21.13 11.03
C ASP A 325 24.52 21.02 12.44
N PRO A 326 25.40 21.96 12.83
CA PRO A 326 26.08 21.90 14.12
C PRO A 326 25.16 22.18 15.30
N THR A 327 23.89 22.55 15.10
CA THR A 327 22.96 22.74 16.22
C THR A 327 22.52 21.41 16.86
N LYS A 328 22.87 20.28 16.25
CA LYS A 328 22.68 18.92 16.81
C LYS A 328 23.90 18.51 17.63
N ILE A 329 23.66 18.16 18.89
CA ILE A 329 24.69 17.77 19.86
C ILE A 329 24.44 16.32 20.26
N ALA A 330 25.02 15.39 19.50
CA ALA A 330 24.97 13.96 19.80
C ALA A 330 26.14 13.59 20.72
N ILE A 331 25.85 13.17 21.94
CA ILE A 331 26.84 12.88 22.99
C ILE A 331 26.87 11.38 23.21
N SER A 332 28.04 10.77 23.07
CA SER A 332 28.30 9.39 23.45
C SER A 332 29.16 9.32 24.71
N ALA A 333 28.78 8.42 25.62
CA ALA A 333 29.54 8.04 26.80
C ALA A 333 29.99 6.57 26.73
N ARG A 334 30.12 6.03 25.52
CA ARG A 334 30.46 4.62 25.27
C ARG A 334 31.80 4.22 25.88
N ASP A 335 32.77 5.13 25.88
CA ASP A 335 34.11 4.93 26.46
C ASP A 335 34.10 4.94 28.00
N LEU A 336 32.96 5.29 28.61
CA LEU A 336 32.66 5.09 30.04
C LEU A 336 31.85 3.82 30.34
N GLY A 337 31.54 3.02 29.31
CA GLY A 337 30.71 1.82 29.45
C GLY A 337 29.21 2.10 29.54
N LEU A 338 28.75 3.32 29.20
CA LEU A 338 27.34 3.71 29.28
C LEU A 338 26.65 3.64 27.92
N THR A 339 25.42 3.12 27.89
CA THR A 339 24.52 3.23 26.73
C THR A 339 23.90 4.63 26.65
N GLY A 340 23.38 5.01 25.49
CA GLY A 340 22.65 6.28 25.33
C GLY A 340 21.46 6.39 26.28
N TYR A 341 20.68 5.31 26.43
CA TYR A 341 19.57 5.24 27.39
C TYR A 341 20.02 5.48 28.84
N GLN A 342 21.12 4.84 29.28
CA GLN A 342 21.64 5.04 30.63
C GLN A 342 22.09 6.48 30.85
N LEU A 343 22.77 7.09 29.87
CA LEU A 343 23.19 8.48 29.93
C LEU A 343 21.98 9.42 30.01
N GLU A 344 20.92 9.18 29.24
CA GLU A 344 19.66 9.93 29.34
C GLU A 344 19.05 9.83 30.74
N ARG A 345 18.97 8.62 31.32
CA ARG A 345 18.46 8.45 32.69
C ARG A 345 19.26 9.24 33.70
N ILE A 346 20.59 9.27 33.57
CA ILE A 346 21.45 10.08 34.45
C ILE A 346 21.15 11.58 34.26
N PHE A 347 21.04 12.07 33.03
CA PHE A 347 20.68 13.47 32.76
C PHE A 347 19.33 13.85 33.38
N VAL A 348 18.31 13.02 33.19
CA VAL A 348 16.95 13.28 33.68
C VAL A 348 16.89 13.18 35.21
N ASP A 349 17.32 12.06 35.78
CA ASP A 349 17.09 11.73 37.18
C ASP A 349 18.02 12.48 38.15
N LYS A 350 19.28 12.72 37.74
CA LYS A 350 20.28 13.37 38.59
C LYS A 350 20.40 14.86 38.30
N TYR A 351 20.34 15.25 37.03
CA TYR A 351 20.66 16.62 36.61
C TYR A 351 19.45 17.46 36.17
N ASN A 352 18.25 16.86 36.06
CA ASN A 352 17.05 17.51 35.52
C ASN A 352 17.28 18.11 34.11
N ILE A 353 18.11 17.45 33.31
CA ILE A 353 18.35 17.77 31.92
C ILE A 353 17.52 16.77 31.11
N GLN A 354 16.59 17.25 30.29
CA GLN A 354 15.78 16.43 29.41
C GLN A 354 16.37 16.46 27.99
N PRO A 355 16.98 15.37 27.51
CA PRO A 355 17.38 15.24 26.12
C PRO A 355 16.18 15.15 25.17
N GLU A 356 16.46 15.35 23.87
CA GLU A 356 15.47 15.14 22.81
C GLU A 356 15.21 13.66 22.58
N LEU A 357 16.28 12.87 22.48
CA LEU A 357 16.20 11.41 22.37
C LEU A 357 17.48 10.74 22.87
N SER A 358 17.40 9.43 23.08
CA SER A 358 18.55 8.55 23.20
C SER A 358 18.42 7.39 22.21
N ASP A 359 19.56 6.93 21.70
CA ASP A 359 19.70 5.69 20.96
C ASP A 359 20.61 4.73 21.73
N PHE A 360 21.09 3.66 21.10
CA PHE A 360 21.94 2.67 21.76
C PHE A 360 23.27 3.27 22.26
N TYR A 361 23.89 4.21 21.53
CA TYR A 361 25.19 4.80 21.85
C TYR A 361 25.15 6.28 22.26
N ASN A 362 24.14 7.02 21.85
CA ASN A 362 24.11 8.47 21.93
C ASN A 362 22.90 9.00 22.68
N VAL A 363 23.09 10.17 23.28
CA VAL A 363 22.03 11.09 23.67
C VAL A 363 22.08 12.29 22.75
N LEU A 364 20.94 12.67 22.18
CA LEU A 364 20.85 13.86 21.34
C LEU A 364 20.26 15.03 22.11
N LEU A 365 20.98 16.15 22.10
CA LEU A 365 20.46 17.45 22.47
C LEU A 365 20.27 18.30 21.21
N VAL A 366 19.15 19.01 21.12
CA VAL A 366 18.87 19.96 20.04
C VAL A 366 19.04 21.36 20.59
N THR A 367 20.05 22.07 20.09
CA THR A 367 20.28 23.47 20.46
C THR A 367 19.51 24.41 19.54
N THR A 368 18.94 25.47 20.11
CA THR A 368 18.20 26.50 19.39
C THR A 368 18.60 27.88 19.90
N PHE A 369 18.13 28.93 19.22
CA PHE A 369 18.29 30.29 19.74
C PHE A 369 17.48 30.57 21.02
N GLY A 370 16.62 29.64 21.46
CA GLY A 370 15.95 29.67 22.76
C GLY A 370 16.86 29.27 23.93
N ASP A 371 17.99 28.60 23.67
CA ASP A 371 18.92 28.18 24.70
C ASP A 371 19.75 29.34 25.26
N THR A 372 20.30 29.12 26.46
CA THR A 372 21.10 30.12 27.18
C THR A 372 22.49 29.57 27.48
N LEU A 373 23.45 30.46 27.73
CA LEU A 373 24.78 30.01 28.20
C LEU A 373 24.68 29.14 29.45
N LYS A 374 23.75 29.47 30.35
CA LYS A 374 23.50 28.71 31.57
C LYS A 374 23.05 27.28 31.28
N SER A 375 22.18 27.05 30.28
CA SER A 375 21.75 25.67 29.95
C SER A 375 22.92 24.85 29.41
N HIS A 376 23.79 25.43 28.57
CA HIS A 376 25.00 24.76 28.09
C HIS A 376 26.00 24.48 29.21
N GLU A 377 26.21 25.42 30.13
CA GLU A 377 27.06 25.25 31.31
C GLU A 377 26.56 24.11 32.22
N SER A 378 25.24 23.94 32.35
CA SER A 378 24.64 22.82 33.10
C SER A 378 24.96 21.47 32.47
N VAL A 379 24.91 21.36 31.13
CA VAL A 379 25.30 20.13 30.42
C VAL A 379 26.77 19.81 30.64
N ILE A 380 27.65 20.80 30.48
CA ILE A 380 29.11 20.63 30.68
C ILE A 380 29.40 20.19 32.12
N ALA A 381 28.75 20.80 33.11
CA ALA A 381 28.92 20.42 34.51
C ALA A 381 28.49 18.97 34.78
N ALA A 382 27.34 18.56 34.24
CA ALA A 382 26.84 17.19 34.36
C ALA A 382 27.82 16.18 33.73
N VAL A 383 28.25 16.41 32.49
CA VAL A 383 29.20 15.53 31.78
C VAL A 383 30.53 15.41 32.53
N LYS A 384 31.06 16.53 33.06
CA LYS A 384 32.29 16.52 33.90
C LYS A 384 32.12 15.68 35.16
N GLU A 385 30.99 15.78 35.84
CA GLU A 385 30.74 15.02 37.06
C GLU A 385 30.57 13.52 36.75
N ILE A 386 29.84 13.18 35.69
CA ILE A 386 29.64 11.78 35.24
C ILE A 386 30.99 11.11 34.91
N SER A 387 31.86 11.81 34.18
CA SER A 387 33.21 11.33 33.85
C SER A 387 34.05 11.05 35.11
N ASN A 388 33.95 11.90 36.13
CA ASN A 388 34.70 11.71 37.39
C ASN A 388 34.16 10.57 38.27
N GLU A 389 32.85 10.32 38.24
CA GLU A 389 32.20 9.30 39.08
C GLU A 389 32.21 7.91 38.44
N THR A 390 32.22 7.84 37.11
CA THR A 390 32.15 6.58 36.37
C THR A 390 33.56 6.01 36.18
N LYS A 391 33.80 4.77 36.61
CA LYS A 391 35.09 4.10 36.38
C LYS A 391 35.14 3.52 34.97
N HIS A 392 36.26 3.69 34.27
CA HIS A 392 36.53 3.12 32.93
C HIS A 392 36.65 1.57 32.88
N GLU A 393 36.01 0.86 33.80
CA GLU A 393 36.15 -0.60 33.96
C GLU A 393 34.92 -1.39 33.45
N GLY A 394 33.92 -0.72 32.87
CA GLY A 394 32.75 -1.36 32.24
C GLY A 394 33.08 -1.96 30.87
N GLU A 395 32.38 -3.05 30.49
CA GLU A 395 32.42 -3.53 29.10
C GLU A 395 31.87 -2.45 28.17
N ILE A 396 32.58 -2.19 27.07
CA ILE A 396 32.13 -1.24 26.04
C ILE A 396 30.86 -1.81 25.41
N PRO A 397 29.72 -1.10 25.46
CA PRO A 397 28.52 -1.54 24.77
C PRO A 397 28.79 -1.77 23.28
N THR A 398 28.36 -2.92 22.77
CA THR A 398 28.43 -3.27 21.34
C THR A 398 27.02 -3.46 20.80
N PHE A 399 26.69 -2.67 19.80
CA PHE A 399 25.47 -2.78 19.02
C PHE A 399 25.58 -3.96 18.06
N LYS A 400 24.50 -4.73 17.89
CA LYS A 400 24.37 -5.70 16.80
C LYS A 400 23.90 -4.99 15.55
N ASP A 401 24.25 -5.52 14.38
CA ASP A 401 23.84 -4.92 13.11
C ASP A 401 22.31 -4.83 12.99
N ILE A 402 21.85 -3.75 12.36
CA ILE A 402 20.43 -3.55 12.06
C ILE A 402 20.02 -4.66 11.09
N PRO A 403 18.89 -5.36 11.33
CA PRO A 403 18.42 -6.40 10.42
C PRO A 403 18.18 -5.82 9.02
N ASN A 404 18.37 -6.67 8.01
CA ASN A 404 18.09 -6.28 6.63
C ASN A 404 16.61 -5.94 6.45
N VAL A 405 16.31 -5.13 5.44
CA VAL A 405 14.91 -4.84 5.07
C VAL A 405 14.24 -6.16 4.67
N PRO A 406 13.17 -6.57 5.37
CA PRO A 406 12.45 -7.80 5.03
C PRO A 406 11.74 -7.68 3.68
N GLU A 407 11.43 -8.82 3.08
CA GLU A 407 10.68 -8.88 1.82
C GLU A 407 9.26 -8.34 2.01
N MET A 408 8.85 -7.48 1.07
CA MET A 408 7.50 -6.90 1.02
C MET A 408 6.61 -7.82 0.17
N GLU A 409 5.79 -8.63 0.85
CA GLU A 409 4.90 -9.63 0.25
C GLU A 409 3.57 -9.01 -0.20
N GLN A 410 3.13 -7.95 0.50
CA GLN A 410 1.84 -7.31 0.25
C GLN A 410 1.96 -5.79 0.37
N ASN A 411 1.10 -5.04 -0.35
CA ASN A 411 1.05 -3.59 -0.17
C ASN A 411 0.76 -3.22 1.30
N PRO A 412 1.48 -2.26 1.91
CA PRO A 412 1.28 -1.92 3.31
C PRO A 412 -0.14 -1.48 3.67
N ARG A 413 -0.87 -0.85 2.74
CA ARG A 413 -2.27 -0.49 2.95
C ARG A 413 -3.13 -1.74 3.09
N GLU A 414 -2.98 -2.67 2.16
CA GLU A 414 -3.79 -3.87 2.10
C GLU A 414 -3.52 -4.73 3.33
N ALA A 415 -2.25 -4.94 3.66
CA ALA A 415 -1.85 -5.66 4.87
C ALA A 415 -2.35 -4.99 6.16
N PHE A 416 -2.32 -3.65 6.24
CA PHE A 416 -2.82 -2.93 7.40
C PHE A 416 -4.34 -3.07 7.56
N PHE A 417 -5.11 -3.22 6.48
CA PHE A 417 -6.58 -3.34 6.51
C PHE A 417 -7.11 -4.77 6.33
N SER A 418 -6.24 -5.77 6.15
CA SER A 418 -6.64 -7.18 6.02
C SER A 418 -7.25 -7.72 7.31
N GLU A 419 -7.94 -8.85 7.21
CA GLU A 419 -8.19 -9.71 8.37
C GLU A 419 -6.85 -10.23 8.92
N LYS A 420 -6.77 -10.37 10.24
CA LYS A 420 -5.52 -10.72 10.93
C LYS A 420 -5.79 -11.70 12.05
N THR A 421 -4.82 -12.56 12.29
CA THR A 421 -4.79 -13.49 13.42
C THR A 421 -3.69 -13.10 14.39
N ARG A 422 -4.02 -13.05 15.68
CA ARG A 422 -3.05 -12.78 16.74
C ARG A 422 -2.24 -14.02 17.05
N THR A 423 -0.91 -13.90 17.06
CA THR A 423 0.03 -14.95 17.47
C THR A 423 1.11 -14.39 18.40
N ARG A 424 1.87 -15.24 19.09
CA ARG A 424 3.01 -14.80 19.89
C ARG A 424 4.12 -14.30 18.97
N LEU A 425 4.81 -13.23 19.37
CA LEU A 425 5.87 -12.63 18.53
C LEU A 425 6.95 -13.66 18.14
N GLU A 426 7.36 -14.51 19.09
CA GLU A 426 8.34 -15.59 18.90
C GLU A 426 7.88 -16.67 17.90
N GLU A 427 6.56 -16.85 17.75
CA GLU A 427 5.93 -17.87 16.89
C GLU A 427 5.56 -17.32 15.51
N ALA A 428 5.82 -16.03 15.26
CA ALA A 428 5.40 -15.32 14.05
C ALA A 428 6.42 -15.39 12.90
N VAL A 429 7.57 -16.02 13.10
CA VAL A 429 8.62 -16.14 12.07
C VAL A 429 8.05 -16.79 10.81
N GLY A 430 8.30 -16.15 9.67
CA GLY A 430 7.80 -16.59 8.36
C GLY A 430 6.43 -16.04 8.00
N ALA A 431 5.64 -15.51 8.94
CA ALA A 431 4.34 -14.94 8.64
C ALA A 431 4.44 -13.51 8.04
N ILE A 432 3.38 -13.06 7.37
CA ILE A 432 3.26 -11.69 6.88
C ILE A 432 2.72 -10.81 8.01
N SER A 433 3.42 -9.73 8.33
CA SER A 433 3.00 -8.78 9.35
C SER A 433 1.75 -8.03 8.92
N GLY A 434 0.75 -7.95 9.79
CA GLY A 434 -0.36 -6.99 9.66
C GLY A 434 -0.10 -5.66 10.39
N GLU A 435 1.03 -5.52 11.08
CA GLU A 435 1.32 -4.42 12.00
C GLU A 435 2.71 -3.82 11.81
N PHE A 436 2.95 -2.71 12.50
CA PHE A 436 4.28 -2.11 12.60
C PHE A 436 5.04 -2.63 13.82
N ILE A 437 6.35 -2.81 13.69
CA ILE A 437 7.28 -2.81 14.81
C ILE A 437 8.26 -1.66 14.58
N MET A 438 8.35 -0.73 15.52
CA MET A 438 9.17 0.48 15.42
C MET A 438 10.05 0.65 16.66
N ALA A 439 11.31 1.03 16.46
CA ALA A 439 12.18 1.50 17.53
C ALA A 439 11.82 2.96 17.88
N TYR A 440 11.65 3.26 19.17
CA TYR A 440 11.23 4.57 19.66
C TYR A 440 12.07 5.03 20.88
N PRO A 441 12.44 6.32 20.93
CA PRO A 441 12.33 7.36 19.89
C PRO A 441 13.30 7.12 18.71
N PRO A 442 13.04 7.65 17.49
CA PRO A 442 11.93 8.52 17.08
C PRO A 442 10.73 7.80 16.43
N GLY A 443 10.71 6.46 16.37
CA GLY A 443 9.65 5.70 15.71
C GLY A 443 10.02 5.31 14.28
N ILE A 444 11.22 4.74 14.11
CA ILE A 444 11.70 4.19 12.83
C ILE A 444 11.21 2.73 12.72
N PRO A 445 10.54 2.33 11.63
CA PRO A 445 10.12 0.96 11.43
C PRO A 445 11.29 0.00 11.31
N ILE A 446 11.22 -1.06 12.11
CA ILE A 446 11.97 -2.30 11.94
C ILE A 446 11.18 -3.20 10.99
N LEU A 447 9.86 -3.26 11.18
CA LEU A 447 8.90 -4.04 10.40
C LEU A 447 7.68 -3.18 10.06
N CYS A 448 7.21 -3.28 8.82
CA CYS A 448 5.98 -2.67 8.32
C CYS A 448 4.91 -3.74 8.04
N PRO A 449 3.61 -3.37 8.03
CA PRO A 449 2.57 -4.24 7.50
C PRO A 449 2.89 -4.63 6.05
N GLY A 450 2.67 -5.90 5.72
CA GLY A 450 2.95 -6.50 4.41
C GLY A 450 4.35 -7.13 4.30
N GLU A 451 5.21 -6.93 5.29
CA GLU A 451 6.54 -7.51 5.31
C GLU A 451 6.58 -8.86 6.02
N ARG A 452 7.45 -9.76 5.53
CA ARG A 452 7.66 -11.07 6.14
C ARG A 452 8.49 -10.94 7.42
N ILE A 453 8.01 -11.56 8.49
CA ILE A 453 8.67 -11.57 9.80
C ILE A 453 9.87 -12.53 9.75
N THR A 454 11.05 -12.06 10.14
CA THR A 454 12.28 -12.87 10.19
C THR A 454 12.77 -13.04 11.63
N GLU A 455 13.57 -14.09 11.87
CA GLU A 455 14.21 -14.33 13.17
C GLU A 455 15.13 -13.17 13.58
N GLU A 456 15.86 -12.59 12.63
CA GLU A 456 16.74 -11.43 12.85
C GLU A 456 15.99 -10.21 13.41
N ILE A 457 14.75 -9.97 12.95
CA ILE A 457 13.90 -8.87 13.44
C ILE A 457 13.49 -9.11 14.89
N ILE A 458 13.11 -10.34 15.24
CA ILE A 458 12.70 -10.68 16.61
C ILE A 458 13.89 -10.56 17.56
N ASP A 459 15.05 -11.09 17.18
CA ASP A 459 16.29 -10.97 17.96
C ASP A 459 16.67 -9.51 18.20
N TYR A 460 16.55 -8.67 17.18
CA TYR A 460 16.85 -7.25 17.27
C TYR A 460 15.87 -6.52 18.22
N VAL A 461 14.58 -6.84 18.16
CA VAL A 461 13.57 -6.29 19.08
C VAL A 461 13.88 -6.66 20.53
N GLU A 462 14.29 -7.91 20.79
CA GLU A 462 14.66 -8.35 22.13
C GLU A 462 15.95 -7.68 22.64
N ASP A 463 16.91 -7.39 21.77
CA ASP A 463 18.11 -6.65 22.13
C ASP A 463 17.80 -5.18 22.46
N LEU A 464 16.90 -4.53 21.71
CA LEU A 464 16.42 -3.18 22.05
C LEU A 464 15.73 -3.15 23.43
N LYS A 465 14.87 -4.13 23.72
CA LYS A 465 14.23 -4.28 25.03
C LYS A 465 15.25 -4.45 26.16
N LYS A 466 16.27 -5.31 25.97
CA LYS A 466 17.35 -5.51 26.95
C LYS A 466 18.18 -4.25 27.18
N ALA A 467 18.36 -3.42 26.15
CA ALA A 467 19.04 -2.13 26.24
C ALA A 467 18.20 -1.03 26.94
N GLY A 468 16.92 -1.30 27.21
CA GLY A 468 15.97 -0.35 27.81
C GLY A 468 15.33 0.61 26.82
N LEU A 469 15.49 0.39 25.50
CA LEU A 469 14.86 1.19 24.46
C LEU A 469 13.40 0.78 24.26
N SER A 470 12.54 1.74 23.91
CA SER A 470 11.12 1.48 23.69
C SER A 470 10.88 0.94 22.29
N VAL A 471 10.06 -0.11 22.18
CA VAL A 471 9.54 -0.61 20.90
C VAL A 471 8.03 -0.38 20.89
N GLN A 472 7.48 0.06 19.76
CA GLN A 472 6.07 0.45 19.61
C GLN A 472 5.53 -0.02 18.24
N GLY A 473 4.20 0.03 18.06
CA GLY A 473 3.56 -0.17 16.76
C GLY A 473 2.55 -1.32 16.73
N LEU A 474 2.70 -2.28 17.63
CA LEU A 474 1.76 -3.39 17.82
C LEU A 474 0.50 -2.91 18.56
N GLU A 475 -0.64 -3.55 18.28
CA GLU A 475 -1.86 -3.42 19.08
C GLU A 475 -1.62 -3.92 20.52
N ASP A 476 -0.80 -4.96 20.68
CA ASP A 476 -0.35 -5.42 21.99
C ASP A 476 0.75 -4.52 22.57
N VAL A 477 0.36 -3.66 23.50
CA VAL A 477 1.27 -2.73 24.19
C VAL A 477 2.39 -3.42 24.99
N ASN A 478 2.24 -4.70 25.33
CA ASN A 478 3.27 -5.46 26.04
C ASN A 478 4.27 -6.12 25.08
N LEU A 479 4.05 -6.03 23.77
CA LEU A 479 4.89 -6.63 22.71
C LEU A 479 5.06 -8.15 22.86
N GLU A 480 4.05 -8.83 23.41
CA GLU A 480 4.02 -10.30 23.56
C GLU A 480 3.45 -10.97 22.31
N ASN A 481 2.49 -10.31 21.66
CA ASN A 481 1.77 -10.84 20.51
C ASN A 481 1.78 -9.85 19.35
N ILE A 482 1.66 -10.38 18.13
CA ILE A 482 1.57 -9.65 16.87
C ILE A 482 0.40 -10.18 16.04
N ASN A 483 -0.30 -9.29 15.35
CA ASN A 483 -1.32 -9.63 14.38
C ASN A 483 -0.67 -9.90 13.01
N ILE A 484 -0.85 -11.12 12.50
CA ILE A 484 -0.31 -11.61 11.23
C ILE A 484 -1.43 -11.90 10.23
N ILE A 485 -1.08 -11.97 8.95
CA ILE A 485 -1.97 -12.36 7.85
C ILE A 485 -1.74 -13.85 7.57
N GLN A 486 -2.79 -14.66 7.53
CA GLN A 486 -2.68 -16.09 7.22
C GLN A 486 -2.51 -16.31 5.71
N GLU A 487 -1.69 -17.27 5.29
CA GLU A 487 -1.40 -17.58 3.87
C GLU A 487 -2.68 -17.87 3.05
N ILE A 488 -3.75 -18.38 3.67
CA ILE A 488 -5.03 -18.65 3.01
C ILE A 488 -5.74 -17.34 2.59
N ASP A 489 -5.52 -16.23 3.29
CA ASP A 489 -6.13 -14.93 2.96
C ASP A 489 -5.25 -14.07 2.03
N ALA A 490 -3.96 -14.40 1.93
CA ALA A 490 -3.03 -13.74 1.00
C ALA A 490 -3.39 -14.08 -0.46
N VAL A 491 -3.83 -15.31 -0.71
CA VAL A 491 -4.24 -15.81 -2.04
C VAL A 491 -5.45 -15.07 -2.60
N TYR A 492 -6.43 -14.70 -1.75
CA TYR A 492 -7.67 -14.06 -2.20
C TYR A 492 -7.48 -12.66 -2.80
N LEU A 493 -6.33 -12.01 -2.56
CA LEU A 493 -6.07 -10.65 -3.03
C LEU A 493 -5.21 -10.58 -4.31
N PHE A 494 -4.71 -11.72 -4.81
CA PHE A 494 -3.77 -11.76 -5.93
C PHE A 494 -4.38 -11.91 -7.32
N VAL A 495 -5.70 -11.95 -7.45
CA VAL A 495 -6.31 -11.98 -8.77
C VAL A 495 -6.44 -10.56 -9.29
N GLU A 496 -5.75 -10.27 -10.40
CA GLU A 496 -5.93 -9.03 -11.17
C GLU A 496 -7.41 -8.61 -11.15
N LYS A 497 -7.69 -7.38 -10.73
CA LYS A 497 -9.05 -6.78 -10.64
C LYS A 497 -9.70 -6.58 -12.02
N VAL A 498 -9.82 -7.67 -12.77
CA VAL A 498 -10.73 -7.81 -13.89
C VAL A 498 -12.10 -8.03 -13.28
N GLN A 499 -12.98 -7.05 -13.42
CA GLN A 499 -14.35 -7.18 -12.93
C GLN A 499 -15.05 -8.34 -13.62
N ASN A 500 -15.66 -9.23 -12.84
CA ASN A 500 -16.43 -10.33 -13.38
C ASN A 500 -17.78 -9.83 -13.92
N PHE A 501 -18.27 -10.47 -14.98
CA PHE A 501 -19.57 -10.20 -15.55
C PHE A 501 -20.26 -11.53 -15.84
N ILE A 502 -21.40 -11.78 -15.20
CA ILE A 502 -22.05 -13.10 -15.23
C ILE A 502 -23.12 -13.14 -16.31
N LEU A 503 -23.01 -14.12 -17.21
CA LEU A 503 -23.97 -14.39 -18.29
C LEU A 503 -24.71 -15.70 -18.00
N GLY A 504 -26.04 -15.69 -17.98
CA GLY A 504 -26.86 -16.88 -17.81
C GLY A 504 -27.43 -17.36 -19.15
N VAL A 505 -27.24 -18.63 -19.50
CA VAL A 505 -27.68 -19.19 -20.79
C VAL A 505 -28.59 -20.40 -20.59
N PRO A 506 -29.93 -20.24 -20.60
CA PRO A 506 -30.86 -21.35 -20.40
C PRO A 506 -31.01 -22.24 -21.65
N PHE A 507 -30.05 -23.13 -21.93
CA PHE A 507 -29.97 -23.86 -23.20
C PHE A 507 -29.83 -25.39 -23.05
N ASN A 508 -30.47 -26.18 -23.92
CA ASN A 508 -30.44 -27.65 -23.80
C ASN A 508 -30.40 -28.43 -25.14
N LEU A 509 -30.38 -27.72 -26.26
CA LEU A 509 -30.52 -28.35 -27.57
C LEU A 509 -29.22 -29.01 -28.05
N GLY A 510 -28.08 -28.65 -27.48
CA GLY A 510 -26.78 -29.26 -27.77
C GLY A 510 -26.69 -30.69 -27.24
N ALA A 511 -27.17 -30.93 -26.03
CA ALA A 511 -27.33 -32.26 -25.45
C ALA A 511 -28.61 -32.97 -25.92
N ALA A 512 -29.63 -32.22 -26.35
CA ALA A 512 -30.96 -32.72 -26.68
C ALA A 512 -31.62 -33.48 -25.50
N VAL A 513 -31.32 -33.05 -24.27
CA VAL A 513 -31.88 -33.56 -23.01
C VAL A 513 -32.64 -32.43 -22.34
N THR A 514 -33.80 -32.71 -21.74
CA THR A 514 -34.58 -31.71 -20.99
C THR A 514 -34.00 -31.55 -19.58
N GLY A 515 -33.89 -30.31 -19.12
CA GLY A 515 -33.46 -29.96 -17.77
C GLY A 515 -32.65 -28.68 -17.74
N THR A 516 -31.51 -28.65 -18.45
CA THR A 516 -30.54 -27.54 -18.42
C THR A 516 -31.09 -26.21 -18.94
N GLU A 517 -32.18 -26.21 -19.72
CA GLU A 517 -32.91 -24.99 -20.09
C GLU A 517 -33.59 -24.31 -18.90
N PHE A 518 -33.77 -25.00 -17.78
CA PHE A 518 -34.36 -24.46 -16.56
C PHE A 518 -33.29 -24.05 -15.52
N ALA A 519 -32.00 -24.25 -15.81
CA ALA A 519 -30.91 -24.04 -14.86
C ALA A 519 -30.90 -22.62 -14.26
N ILE A 520 -31.05 -21.60 -15.10
CA ILE A 520 -31.01 -20.20 -14.67
C ILE A 520 -32.27 -19.81 -13.89
N ASP A 521 -33.44 -20.27 -14.34
CA ASP A 521 -34.69 -20.04 -13.61
C ASP A 521 -34.67 -20.73 -12.24
N TYR A 522 -34.02 -21.90 -12.14
CA TYR A 522 -33.83 -22.62 -10.89
C TYR A 522 -32.91 -21.87 -9.93
N LEU A 523 -31.74 -21.41 -10.41
CA LEU A 523 -30.83 -20.54 -9.64
C LEU A 523 -31.56 -19.28 -9.13
N PHE A 524 -32.37 -18.66 -9.98
CA PHE A 524 -33.17 -17.48 -9.62
C PHE A 524 -34.33 -17.77 -8.67
N GLY A 525 -34.81 -19.01 -8.62
CA GLY A 525 -35.84 -19.48 -7.71
C GLY A 525 -35.29 -19.64 -6.30
N GLU A 526 -34.15 -20.32 -6.18
CA GLU A 526 -33.49 -20.58 -4.89
C GLU A 526 -32.73 -19.34 -4.37
N TYR A 527 -32.12 -18.56 -5.27
CA TYR A 527 -31.31 -17.37 -4.97
C TYR A 527 -31.78 -16.13 -5.76
N PRO A 528 -32.87 -15.46 -5.32
CA PRO A 528 -33.47 -14.34 -6.05
C PRO A 528 -32.54 -13.14 -6.28
N GLU A 529 -31.53 -12.96 -5.44
CA GLU A 529 -30.53 -11.90 -5.56
C GLU A 529 -29.72 -11.98 -6.86
N LEU A 530 -29.53 -13.18 -7.41
CA LEU A 530 -28.78 -13.40 -8.65
C LEU A 530 -29.44 -12.74 -9.87
N LYS A 531 -30.76 -12.45 -9.83
CA LYS A 531 -31.47 -11.74 -10.91
C LYS A 531 -30.91 -10.34 -11.19
N ASN A 532 -30.25 -9.74 -10.21
CA ASN A 532 -29.66 -8.40 -10.36
C ASN A 532 -28.21 -8.45 -10.85
N VAL A 533 -27.61 -9.64 -10.91
CA VAL A 533 -26.18 -9.84 -11.20
C VAL A 533 -25.97 -10.59 -12.51
N ILE A 534 -26.85 -11.52 -12.85
CA ILE A 534 -26.77 -12.34 -14.07
C ILE A 534 -27.53 -11.67 -15.22
N GLU A 535 -26.82 -11.41 -16.32
CA GLU A 535 -27.43 -11.00 -17.60
C GLU A 535 -27.84 -12.25 -18.39
N LEU A 536 -29.10 -12.31 -18.82
CA LEU A 536 -29.61 -13.45 -19.60
C LEU A 536 -29.26 -13.34 -21.09
N ILE A 537 -28.72 -14.42 -21.65
CA ILE A 537 -28.60 -14.63 -23.10
C ILE A 537 -29.72 -15.55 -23.54
N GLU A 538 -30.73 -14.98 -24.19
CA GLU A 538 -31.89 -15.72 -24.69
C GLU A 538 -31.50 -16.71 -25.81
N PRO A 539 -31.84 -18.00 -25.67
CA PRO A 539 -31.66 -19.01 -26.71
C PRO A 539 -32.30 -18.62 -28.04
N VAL A 540 -31.56 -18.78 -29.14
CA VAL A 540 -32.09 -18.58 -30.48
C VAL A 540 -32.50 -19.94 -31.06
N ARG A 541 -33.80 -20.14 -31.23
CA ARG A 541 -34.35 -21.35 -31.85
C ARG A 541 -34.53 -21.15 -33.34
N GLU A 542 -34.00 -22.08 -34.13
CA GLU A 542 -34.02 -22.07 -35.59
C GLU A 542 -34.78 -23.29 -36.14
N ASP A 543 -35.11 -23.25 -37.43
CA ASP A 543 -35.65 -24.42 -38.13
C ASP A 543 -34.58 -25.51 -38.24
N GLU A 544 -34.89 -26.72 -37.78
CA GLU A 544 -33.95 -27.84 -37.75
C GLU A 544 -34.26 -28.94 -38.76
N ASN A 545 -33.20 -29.55 -39.29
CA ASN A 545 -33.35 -30.79 -40.04
C ASN A 545 -33.39 -31.99 -39.10
N LEU A 546 -34.56 -32.30 -38.57
CA LEU A 546 -34.77 -33.42 -37.64
C LEU A 546 -34.48 -34.81 -38.25
N PHE A 547 -34.23 -34.91 -39.56
CA PHE A 547 -33.78 -36.15 -40.21
C PHE A 547 -32.26 -36.36 -40.13
N ASP A 548 -31.48 -35.31 -39.90
CA ASP A 548 -30.04 -35.45 -39.70
C ASP A 548 -29.76 -35.85 -38.24
N LYS A 549 -29.48 -37.14 -38.05
CA LYS A 549 -29.19 -37.68 -36.73
C LYS A 549 -27.76 -37.43 -36.26
N ARG A 550 -26.88 -36.88 -37.11
CA ARG A 550 -25.45 -36.69 -36.80
C ARG A 550 -25.12 -35.30 -36.24
N LEU A 551 -25.99 -34.32 -36.48
CA LEU A 551 -25.83 -32.92 -36.05
C LEU A 551 -27.18 -32.39 -35.55
N LYS A 552 -27.66 -32.92 -34.43
CA LYS A 552 -28.97 -32.54 -33.88
C LYS A 552 -28.98 -31.07 -33.46
N PHE A 553 -30.04 -30.36 -33.83
CA PHE A 553 -30.28 -28.96 -33.46
C PHE A 553 -29.15 -27.97 -33.82
N VAL A 554 -28.36 -28.29 -34.85
CA VAL A 554 -27.16 -27.53 -35.22
C VAL A 554 -27.42 -26.06 -35.55
N ASN A 555 -28.59 -25.72 -36.11
CA ASN A 555 -28.87 -24.35 -36.47
C ASN A 555 -29.10 -23.49 -35.21
N SER A 556 -29.85 -24.00 -34.24
CA SER A 556 -30.15 -23.35 -32.96
C SER A 556 -28.92 -23.22 -32.08
N VAL A 557 -28.08 -24.27 -32.03
CA VAL A 557 -26.78 -24.21 -31.33
C VAL A 557 -25.94 -23.08 -31.92
N ILE A 558 -25.74 -23.06 -33.24
CA ILE A 558 -24.91 -22.02 -33.89
C ILE A 558 -25.49 -20.61 -33.69
N SER A 559 -26.81 -20.44 -33.84
CA SER A 559 -27.42 -19.12 -33.68
C SER A 559 -27.31 -18.62 -32.24
N THR A 560 -27.46 -19.49 -31.25
CA THR A 560 -27.25 -19.13 -29.83
C THR A 560 -25.78 -18.84 -29.53
N SER A 561 -24.86 -19.70 -29.98
CA SER A 561 -23.42 -19.51 -29.79
C SER A 561 -22.92 -18.22 -30.46
N LYS A 562 -23.53 -17.75 -31.56
CA LYS A 562 -23.20 -16.44 -32.16
C LYS A 562 -23.51 -15.27 -31.23
N VAL A 563 -24.69 -15.29 -30.61
CA VAL A 563 -25.10 -14.22 -29.67
C VAL A 563 -24.17 -14.20 -28.48
N LEU A 564 -23.89 -15.38 -27.90
CA LEU A 564 -22.96 -15.51 -26.79
C LEU A 564 -21.54 -15.08 -27.17
N ALA A 565 -21.02 -15.50 -28.32
CA ALA A 565 -19.69 -15.12 -28.79
C ALA A 565 -19.55 -13.61 -28.99
N GLU A 566 -20.58 -12.94 -29.53
CA GLU A 566 -20.59 -11.48 -29.66
C GLU A 566 -20.52 -10.80 -28.31
N ARG A 567 -21.34 -11.23 -27.34
CA ARG A 567 -21.36 -10.65 -25.99
C ARG A 567 -20.07 -10.91 -25.21
N THR A 568 -19.57 -12.14 -25.25
CA THR A 568 -18.29 -12.51 -24.62
C THR A 568 -17.15 -11.66 -25.15
N ARG A 569 -17.08 -11.46 -26.47
CA ARG A 569 -16.09 -10.58 -27.09
C ARG A 569 -16.21 -9.13 -26.60
N GLU A 570 -17.42 -8.58 -26.53
CA GLU A 570 -17.64 -7.22 -26.01
C GLU A 570 -17.15 -7.04 -24.58
N LEU A 571 -17.43 -8.01 -23.70
CA LEU A 571 -17.00 -7.97 -22.31
C LEU A 571 -15.47 -8.04 -22.18
N VAL A 572 -14.85 -8.99 -22.88
CA VAL A 572 -13.40 -9.20 -22.86
C VAL A 572 -12.65 -8.00 -23.43
N THR A 573 -13.16 -7.41 -24.52
CA THR A 573 -12.59 -6.17 -25.10
C THR A 573 -12.78 -4.95 -24.21
N SER A 574 -13.82 -4.96 -23.37
CA SER A 574 -14.10 -3.91 -22.38
C SER A 574 -13.36 -4.11 -21.04
N GLY A 575 -12.54 -5.16 -20.92
CA GLY A 575 -11.75 -5.44 -19.72
C GLY A 575 -12.53 -6.17 -18.61
N TYR A 576 -13.65 -6.80 -18.92
CA TYR A 576 -14.39 -7.68 -18.01
C TYR A 576 -14.01 -9.15 -18.20
N ARG A 577 -14.18 -9.96 -17.16
CA ARG A 577 -14.07 -11.43 -17.19
C ARG A 577 -15.48 -12.03 -17.29
N PRO A 578 -15.87 -12.60 -18.44
CA PRO A 578 -17.14 -13.29 -18.57
C PRO A 578 -17.15 -14.57 -17.74
N ILE A 579 -18.18 -14.74 -16.91
CA ILE A 579 -18.52 -15.99 -16.24
C ILE A 579 -19.84 -16.47 -16.84
N VAL A 580 -19.80 -17.52 -17.66
CA VAL A 580 -20.98 -18.07 -18.32
C VAL A 580 -21.53 -19.21 -17.48
N VAL A 581 -22.81 -19.12 -17.10
CA VAL A 581 -23.46 -20.09 -16.22
C VAL A 581 -24.67 -20.70 -16.94
N GLY A 582 -24.92 -21.98 -16.67
CA GLY A 582 -26.10 -22.72 -17.09
C GLY A 582 -25.93 -23.43 -18.42
N GLY A 583 -27.04 -23.89 -18.98
CA GLY A 583 -27.07 -24.55 -20.28
C GLY A 583 -26.37 -25.91 -20.33
N ASP A 584 -26.45 -26.57 -21.48
CA ASP A 584 -25.58 -27.72 -21.79
C ASP A 584 -24.19 -27.25 -22.25
N HIS A 585 -23.22 -28.16 -22.27
CA HIS A 585 -21.82 -27.82 -22.59
C HIS A 585 -21.61 -27.24 -24.00
N SER A 586 -22.61 -27.32 -24.88
CA SER A 586 -22.48 -26.75 -26.22
C SER A 586 -22.38 -25.21 -26.23
N ILE A 587 -22.77 -24.54 -25.15
CA ILE A 587 -22.62 -23.08 -25.03
C ILE A 587 -21.16 -22.64 -25.01
N SER A 588 -20.23 -23.52 -24.62
CA SER A 588 -18.79 -23.24 -24.64
C SER A 588 -18.24 -22.97 -26.04
N LEU A 589 -18.96 -23.44 -27.07
CA LEU A 589 -18.68 -23.05 -28.45
C LEU A 589 -18.78 -21.52 -28.62
N GLY A 590 -19.74 -20.87 -27.96
CA GLY A 590 -19.95 -19.42 -28.03
C GLY A 590 -18.98 -18.64 -27.14
N SER A 591 -18.83 -19.02 -25.87
CA SER A 591 -17.93 -18.33 -24.92
C SER A 591 -16.49 -18.30 -25.45
N ILE A 592 -15.95 -19.45 -25.88
CA ILE A 592 -14.57 -19.57 -26.38
C ILE A 592 -14.42 -18.93 -27.76
N SER A 593 -15.41 -19.05 -28.66
CA SER A 593 -15.39 -18.33 -29.95
C SER A 593 -15.23 -16.82 -29.78
N GLY A 594 -15.88 -16.25 -28.75
CA GLY A 594 -15.80 -14.83 -28.43
C GLY A 594 -14.38 -14.39 -28.03
N LEU A 595 -13.70 -15.23 -27.25
CA LEU A 595 -12.29 -15.02 -26.86
C LEU A 595 -11.35 -15.12 -28.07
N LEU A 596 -11.53 -16.17 -28.88
CA LEU A 596 -10.70 -16.44 -30.06
C LEU A 596 -10.81 -15.34 -31.12
N ALA A 597 -11.94 -14.63 -31.18
CA ALA A 597 -12.13 -13.50 -32.11
C ALA A 597 -11.09 -12.37 -31.91
N GLU A 598 -10.55 -12.23 -30.69
CA GLU A 598 -9.54 -11.21 -30.35
C GLU A 598 -8.10 -11.66 -30.62
N LYS A 599 -7.89 -12.84 -31.23
CA LYS A 599 -6.56 -13.43 -31.48
C LYS A 599 -5.69 -13.52 -30.21
N ARG A 600 -6.33 -13.73 -29.06
CA ARG A 600 -5.64 -14.00 -27.79
C ARG A 600 -4.98 -15.37 -27.87
N ASP A 601 -3.80 -15.46 -27.27
CA ASP A 601 -3.04 -16.70 -27.15
C ASP A 601 -3.36 -17.41 -25.84
N ALA A 602 -4.65 -17.65 -25.59
CA ALA A 602 -5.15 -18.25 -24.36
C ALA A 602 -5.21 -19.78 -24.47
N GLY A 603 -4.84 -20.47 -23.39
CA GLY A 603 -5.07 -21.90 -23.24
C GLY A 603 -6.47 -22.21 -22.70
N VAL A 604 -6.84 -23.48 -22.74
CA VAL A 604 -8.10 -24.00 -22.19
C VAL A 604 -7.80 -25.14 -21.24
N ILE A 605 -8.33 -25.06 -20.02
CA ILE A 605 -8.49 -26.22 -19.15
C ILE A 605 -9.96 -26.63 -19.18
N TRP A 606 -10.20 -27.90 -19.49
CA TRP A 606 -11.51 -28.50 -19.67
C TRP A 606 -11.71 -29.51 -18.54
N ILE A 607 -12.46 -29.11 -17.52
CA ILE A 607 -12.72 -29.88 -16.32
C ILE A 607 -14.07 -30.58 -16.50
N ASP A 608 -14.03 -31.85 -16.85
CA ASP A 608 -15.17 -32.60 -17.40
C ASP A 608 -14.92 -34.11 -17.20
N ALA A 609 -15.97 -34.91 -17.02
CA ALA A 609 -15.86 -36.36 -17.04
C ALA A 609 -15.58 -36.91 -18.46
N HIS A 610 -16.04 -36.20 -19.49
CA HIS A 610 -15.95 -36.48 -20.91
C HIS A 610 -14.90 -35.58 -21.59
N ALA A 611 -14.69 -35.75 -22.90
CA ALA A 611 -13.71 -34.98 -23.67
C ALA A 611 -14.33 -33.97 -24.64
N ASP A 612 -15.59 -34.14 -25.00
CA ASP A 612 -16.31 -33.30 -25.97
C ASP A 612 -15.59 -33.07 -27.31
N MET A 613 -14.84 -34.10 -27.74
CA MET A 613 -13.96 -34.06 -28.91
C MET A 613 -14.42 -34.95 -30.06
N ASN A 614 -15.67 -35.41 -30.04
CA ASN A 614 -16.23 -36.12 -31.17
C ASN A 614 -16.49 -35.20 -32.38
N THR A 615 -16.70 -35.81 -33.53
CA THR A 615 -17.18 -35.17 -34.76
C THR A 615 -18.48 -35.84 -35.20
N ALA A 616 -19.15 -35.29 -36.21
CA ALA A 616 -20.36 -35.89 -36.79
C ALA A 616 -20.17 -37.35 -37.27
N ASP A 617 -18.92 -37.77 -37.52
CA ASP A 617 -18.58 -39.13 -37.97
C ASP A 617 -18.17 -40.06 -36.81
N THR A 618 -17.76 -39.52 -35.66
CA THR A 618 -17.30 -40.33 -34.50
C THR A 618 -18.31 -40.36 -33.36
N SER A 619 -19.17 -39.35 -33.25
CA SER A 619 -20.16 -39.27 -32.17
C SER A 619 -21.18 -40.41 -32.26
N PRO A 620 -21.38 -41.18 -31.17
CA PRO A 620 -22.40 -42.23 -31.14
C PRO A 620 -23.82 -41.64 -30.98
N SER A 621 -23.95 -40.45 -30.37
CA SER A 621 -25.25 -39.82 -30.06
C SER A 621 -25.71 -38.85 -31.15
N GLY A 622 -24.77 -38.20 -31.86
CA GLY A 622 -25.03 -37.10 -32.79
C GLY A 622 -25.44 -35.78 -32.10
N ASN A 623 -25.27 -35.70 -30.78
CA ASN A 623 -25.47 -34.49 -29.98
C ASN A 623 -24.24 -33.58 -30.09
N ILE A 624 -24.43 -32.26 -30.07
CA ILE A 624 -23.37 -31.29 -30.37
C ILE A 624 -22.51 -30.96 -29.15
N HIS A 625 -23.03 -31.10 -27.91
CA HIS A 625 -22.23 -30.88 -26.69
C HIS A 625 -20.91 -31.67 -26.74
N GLY A 626 -20.99 -32.99 -26.99
CA GLY A 626 -19.84 -33.87 -27.22
C GLY A 626 -18.94 -33.58 -28.44
N MET A 627 -19.13 -32.48 -29.18
CA MET A 627 -18.34 -32.14 -30.36
C MET A 627 -17.66 -30.77 -30.30
N VAL A 628 -17.92 -29.97 -29.26
CA VAL A 628 -17.57 -28.55 -29.26
C VAL A 628 -16.07 -28.30 -29.18
N LEU A 629 -15.33 -29.08 -28.38
CA LEU A 629 -13.90 -28.87 -28.20
C LEU A 629 -13.14 -29.19 -29.51
N ALA A 630 -13.55 -30.26 -30.21
CA ALA A 630 -13.05 -30.55 -31.56
C ALA A 630 -13.34 -29.42 -32.56
N ALA A 631 -14.55 -28.85 -32.53
CA ALA A 631 -14.93 -27.74 -33.40
C ALA A 631 -14.12 -26.46 -33.12
N LEU A 632 -13.83 -26.17 -31.86
CA LEU A 632 -12.99 -25.05 -31.43
C LEU A 632 -11.52 -25.20 -31.88
N MET A 633 -11.04 -26.43 -32.04
CA MET A 633 -9.74 -26.75 -32.66
C MET A 633 -9.79 -26.85 -34.19
N GLY A 634 -10.94 -26.60 -34.82
CA GLY A 634 -11.09 -26.56 -36.27
C GLY A 634 -11.37 -27.90 -36.94
N HIS A 635 -11.84 -28.89 -36.17
CA HIS A 635 -12.18 -30.22 -36.65
C HIS A 635 -13.70 -30.47 -36.60
N GLY A 636 -14.23 -31.27 -37.54
CA GLY A 636 -15.66 -31.58 -37.62
C GLY A 636 -16.40 -30.79 -38.69
N ASP A 637 -17.72 -30.62 -38.53
CA ASP A 637 -18.57 -30.00 -39.55
C ASP A 637 -18.24 -28.51 -39.74
N ALA A 638 -18.26 -28.05 -41.00
CA ALA A 638 -17.95 -26.68 -41.36
C ALA A 638 -18.89 -25.65 -40.72
N LYS A 639 -20.12 -26.05 -40.36
CA LYS A 639 -21.07 -25.15 -39.70
C LYS A 639 -20.61 -24.78 -38.28
N LEU A 640 -20.03 -25.73 -37.54
CA LEU A 640 -19.55 -25.52 -36.17
C LEU A 640 -18.22 -24.77 -36.15
N THR A 641 -17.26 -25.20 -36.97
CA THR A 641 -15.90 -24.63 -37.02
C THR A 641 -15.84 -23.19 -37.55
N ARG A 642 -16.82 -22.76 -38.35
CA ARG A 642 -16.84 -21.39 -38.92
C ARG A 642 -17.12 -20.30 -37.90
N LEU A 643 -17.66 -20.62 -36.73
CA LEU A 643 -17.98 -19.62 -35.72
C LEU A 643 -16.73 -18.86 -35.25
N ASN A 644 -15.59 -19.56 -35.17
CA ASN A 644 -14.32 -19.00 -34.75
C ASN A 644 -13.62 -18.12 -35.81
N LYS A 645 -14.26 -17.89 -36.98
CA LYS A 645 -13.73 -17.05 -38.09
C LYS A 645 -12.30 -17.40 -38.55
N GLY A 646 -11.87 -18.65 -38.35
CA GLY A 646 -10.56 -19.15 -38.75
C GLY A 646 -9.47 -19.05 -37.68
N ASN A 647 -9.78 -18.55 -36.48
CA ASN A 647 -8.91 -18.67 -35.31
C ASN A 647 -9.29 -19.95 -34.57
N PHE A 648 -8.37 -20.87 -34.34
CA PHE A 648 -8.66 -22.14 -33.67
C PHE A 648 -7.78 -22.30 -32.44
N LEU A 649 -8.25 -23.06 -31.46
CA LEU A 649 -7.41 -23.48 -30.34
C LEU A 649 -6.25 -24.32 -30.87
N ASP A 650 -5.05 -24.08 -30.34
CA ASP A 650 -3.94 -25.00 -30.52
C ASP A 650 -4.20 -26.22 -29.62
N PRO A 651 -4.31 -27.45 -30.18
CA PRO A 651 -4.52 -28.66 -29.38
C PRO A 651 -3.53 -28.82 -28.23
N LYS A 652 -2.29 -28.32 -28.38
CA LYS A 652 -1.26 -28.40 -27.34
C LYS A 652 -1.46 -27.44 -26.17
N LYS A 653 -2.36 -26.46 -26.32
CA LYS A 653 -2.76 -25.50 -25.27
C LYS A 653 -4.12 -25.82 -24.69
N VAL A 654 -4.62 -27.03 -24.96
CA VAL A 654 -5.82 -27.60 -24.35
C VAL A 654 -5.41 -28.71 -23.40
N LEU A 655 -5.99 -28.71 -22.21
CA LEU A 655 -5.83 -29.76 -21.21
C LEU A 655 -7.20 -30.26 -20.78
N LEU A 656 -7.45 -31.55 -20.99
CA LEU A 656 -8.52 -32.26 -20.30
C LEU A 656 -8.07 -32.61 -18.89
N PHE A 657 -8.85 -32.24 -17.88
CA PHE A 657 -8.52 -32.44 -16.47
C PHE A 657 -9.65 -33.19 -15.75
N GLY A 658 -9.36 -34.38 -15.24
CA GLY A 658 -10.34 -35.21 -14.54
C GLY A 658 -11.22 -36.09 -15.44
N ALA A 659 -10.93 -36.15 -16.74
CA ALA A 659 -11.67 -36.99 -17.67
C ALA A 659 -11.52 -38.48 -17.31
N ARG A 660 -12.62 -39.23 -17.41
CA ARG A 660 -12.70 -40.65 -17.04
C ARG A 660 -13.68 -41.48 -17.87
N ASP A 661 -14.58 -40.86 -18.65
CA ASP A 661 -15.48 -41.54 -19.59
C ASP A 661 -15.23 -41.05 -21.02
N LEU A 662 -14.23 -41.66 -21.68
CA LEU A 662 -13.76 -41.26 -23.00
C LEU A 662 -14.17 -42.26 -24.07
N ASP A 663 -14.82 -41.77 -25.13
CA ASP A 663 -15.16 -42.59 -26.28
C ASP A 663 -13.90 -42.97 -27.10
N PRO A 664 -13.90 -44.11 -27.82
CA PRO A 664 -12.80 -44.48 -28.71
C PRO A 664 -12.48 -43.40 -29.77
N GLY A 665 -13.47 -42.62 -30.19
CA GLY A 665 -13.28 -41.51 -31.13
C GLY A 665 -12.43 -40.38 -30.53
N GLU A 666 -12.64 -40.08 -29.25
CA GLU A 666 -11.99 -39.00 -28.52
C GLU A 666 -10.56 -39.38 -28.13
N LEU A 667 -10.33 -40.62 -27.68
CA LEU A 667 -8.98 -41.14 -27.43
C LEU A 667 -8.10 -41.05 -28.69
N ASN A 668 -8.65 -41.45 -29.84
CA ASN A 668 -7.96 -41.31 -31.13
C ASN A 668 -7.69 -39.85 -31.49
N PHE A 669 -8.59 -38.93 -31.13
CA PHE A 669 -8.42 -37.51 -31.37
C PHE A 669 -7.28 -36.93 -30.51
N ILE A 670 -7.30 -37.22 -29.21
CA ILE A 670 -6.28 -36.82 -28.23
C ILE A 670 -4.90 -37.25 -28.70
N GLU A 671 -4.73 -38.54 -29.04
CA GLU A 671 -3.46 -39.08 -29.51
C GLU A 671 -3.01 -38.46 -30.83
N LYS A 672 -3.94 -38.31 -31.78
CA LYS A 672 -3.63 -37.81 -33.14
C LYS A 672 -3.17 -36.36 -33.14
N TYR A 673 -3.78 -35.50 -32.32
CA TYR A 673 -3.51 -34.07 -32.31
C TYR A 673 -2.66 -33.59 -31.14
N GLY A 674 -2.36 -34.48 -30.18
CA GLY A 674 -1.49 -34.19 -29.04
C GLY A 674 -2.14 -33.25 -28.04
N VAL A 675 -3.43 -33.48 -27.73
CA VAL A 675 -4.15 -32.76 -26.67
C VAL A 675 -3.62 -33.26 -25.32
N ASN A 676 -3.41 -32.36 -24.37
CA ASN A 676 -2.96 -32.78 -23.04
C ASN A 676 -4.12 -33.42 -22.27
N LEU A 677 -3.82 -34.45 -21.50
CA LEU A 677 -4.79 -35.18 -20.69
C LEU A 677 -4.15 -35.49 -19.33
N ILE A 678 -4.89 -35.19 -18.27
CA ILE A 678 -4.67 -35.70 -16.92
C ILE A 678 -5.99 -36.33 -16.48
N THR A 679 -6.03 -37.66 -16.39
CA THR A 679 -7.26 -38.37 -15.98
C THR A 679 -7.51 -38.23 -14.50
N HIS A 680 -8.75 -38.48 -14.05
CA HIS A 680 -9.05 -38.48 -12.61
C HIS A 680 -8.20 -39.49 -11.83
N ASP A 681 -7.96 -40.69 -12.39
CA ASP A 681 -7.07 -41.69 -11.79
C ASP A 681 -5.64 -41.17 -11.60
N GLU A 682 -5.11 -40.41 -12.57
CA GLU A 682 -3.80 -39.77 -12.41
C GLU A 682 -3.82 -38.74 -11.28
N VAL A 683 -4.88 -37.93 -11.16
CA VAL A 683 -5.02 -36.96 -10.05
C VAL A 683 -5.01 -37.67 -8.70
N LEU A 684 -5.75 -38.78 -8.56
CA LEU A 684 -5.78 -39.58 -7.33
C LEU A 684 -4.40 -40.18 -6.99
N GLU A 685 -3.63 -40.60 -8.00
CA GLU A 685 -2.30 -41.20 -7.80
C GLU A 685 -1.24 -40.18 -7.36
N MET A 686 -1.24 -38.97 -7.93
CA MET A 686 -0.21 -37.96 -7.67
C MET A 686 -0.61 -36.89 -6.64
N GLY A 687 -1.91 -36.77 -6.35
CA GLY A 687 -2.48 -35.70 -5.55
C GLY A 687 -2.80 -34.46 -6.38
N LEU A 688 -3.80 -33.70 -5.92
CA LEU A 688 -4.38 -32.58 -6.67
C LEU A 688 -3.37 -31.48 -7.03
N VAL A 689 -2.59 -31.03 -6.04
CA VAL A 689 -1.58 -29.98 -6.22
C VAL A 689 -0.55 -30.36 -7.27
N ALA A 690 0.01 -31.57 -7.19
CA ALA A 690 0.99 -32.06 -8.15
C ALA A 690 0.41 -32.22 -9.57
N ALA A 691 -0.87 -32.60 -9.67
CA ALA A 691 -1.57 -32.67 -10.96
C ALA A 691 -1.73 -31.28 -11.59
N LEU A 692 -2.00 -30.24 -10.80
CA LEU A 692 -2.13 -28.86 -11.28
C LEU A 692 -0.76 -28.22 -11.61
N GLU A 693 0.31 -28.59 -10.90
CA GLU A 693 1.68 -28.23 -11.30
C GLU A 693 2.03 -28.86 -12.65
N LYS A 694 1.73 -30.15 -12.84
CA LYS A 694 1.88 -30.86 -14.13
C LYS A 694 1.05 -30.20 -15.23
N ALA A 695 -0.17 -29.76 -14.92
CA ALA A 695 -1.03 -29.01 -15.85
C ALA A 695 -0.35 -27.72 -16.34
N LYS A 696 0.30 -26.99 -15.42
CA LYS A 696 1.07 -25.77 -15.72
C LYS A 696 2.26 -26.02 -16.63
N GLU A 697 3.00 -27.09 -16.39
CA GLU A 697 4.10 -27.49 -17.27
C GLU A 697 3.64 -27.88 -18.68
N MET A 698 2.45 -28.50 -18.79
CA MET A 698 1.87 -28.93 -20.07
C MET A 698 1.34 -27.78 -20.92
N LEU A 699 0.60 -26.85 -20.30
CA LEU A 699 -0.10 -25.78 -21.03
C LEU A 699 0.84 -24.66 -21.48
N GLN A 700 1.80 -24.25 -20.64
CA GLN A 700 2.74 -23.15 -20.92
C GLN A 700 2.08 -21.88 -21.49
N VAL A 701 0.95 -21.48 -20.89
CA VAL A 701 0.20 -20.27 -21.24
C VAL A 701 0.15 -19.30 -20.06
N GLU A 702 0.03 -18.01 -20.37
CA GLU A 702 -0.22 -16.97 -19.36
C GLU A 702 -1.72 -16.74 -19.15
N GLU A 703 -2.51 -16.75 -20.23
CA GLU A 703 -3.96 -16.54 -20.21
C GLU A 703 -4.70 -17.89 -20.31
N LEU A 704 -5.72 -18.09 -19.48
CA LEU A 704 -6.47 -19.35 -19.41
C LEU A 704 -7.99 -19.12 -19.48
N HIS A 705 -8.70 -19.98 -20.19
CA HIS A 705 -10.14 -20.17 -20.07
C HIS A 705 -10.40 -21.46 -19.29
N ILE A 706 -11.28 -21.39 -18.30
CA ILE A 706 -11.72 -22.56 -17.53
C ILE A 706 -13.11 -22.95 -18.04
N SER A 707 -13.24 -24.15 -18.60
CA SER A 707 -14.55 -24.72 -18.89
C SER A 707 -14.82 -25.82 -17.86
N PHE A 708 -15.83 -25.63 -17.01
CA PHE A 708 -16.19 -26.54 -15.94
C PHE A 708 -17.56 -27.15 -16.18
N ASP A 709 -17.56 -28.45 -16.47
CA ASP A 709 -18.76 -29.29 -16.47
C ASP A 709 -19.00 -29.86 -15.08
N LEU A 710 -20.24 -29.73 -14.61
CA LEU A 710 -20.65 -30.18 -13.29
C LEU A 710 -20.60 -31.71 -13.15
N ASP A 711 -20.61 -32.47 -14.24
CA ASP A 711 -20.51 -33.94 -14.23
C ASP A 711 -19.09 -34.47 -13.89
N SER A 712 -18.09 -33.57 -13.85
CA SER A 712 -16.75 -33.85 -13.33
C SER A 712 -16.76 -34.16 -11.83
N VAL A 713 -17.80 -33.70 -11.11
CA VAL A 713 -18.02 -33.91 -9.68
C VAL A 713 -18.78 -35.20 -9.43
N ASP A 714 -18.44 -35.92 -8.36
CA ASP A 714 -19.15 -37.16 -8.03
C ASP A 714 -20.66 -36.90 -7.76
N PRO A 715 -21.58 -37.72 -8.29
CA PRO A 715 -23.03 -37.54 -8.15
C PRO A 715 -23.54 -37.56 -6.71
N ASN A 716 -22.75 -38.06 -5.74
CA ASN A 716 -23.09 -37.94 -4.32
C ASN A 716 -23.08 -36.48 -3.84
N PHE A 717 -22.27 -35.63 -4.48
CA PHE A 717 -22.12 -34.22 -4.18
C PHE A 717 -22.86 -33.30 -5.15
N ALA A 718 -22.87 -33.60 -6.45
CA ALA A 718 -23.57 -32.83 -7.48
C ALA A 718 -24.46 -33.73 -8.38
N PRO A 719 -25.60 -34.24 -7.88
CA PRO A 719 -26.48 -35.15 -8.64
C PRO A 719 -27.23 -34.50 -9.81
N GLY A 720 -27.32 -33.17 -9.84
CA GLY A 720 -28.12 -32.37 -10.76
C GLY A 720 -27.42 -32.11 -12.08
N VAL A 721 -27.10 -33.19 -12.80
CA VAL A 721 -26.49 -33.17 -14.14
C VAL A 721 -27.25 -34.08 -15.11
N SER A 722 -27.04 -33.89 -16.41
CA SER A 722 -27.72 -34.66 -17.46
C SER A 722 -27.17 -36.08 -17.62
N VAL A 723 -25.84 -36.25 -17.50
CA VAL A 723 -25.13 -37.54 -17.67
C VAL A 723 -24.15 -37.74 -16.50
N PRO A 724 -24.60 -38.25 -15.35
CA PRO A 724 -23.73 -38.41 -14.18
C PRO A 724 -22.71 -39.53 -14.37
N VAL A 725 -21.45 -39.27 -14.02
CA VAL A 725 -20.36 -40.26 -14.00
C VAL A 725 -19.84 -40.41 -12.56
N ASN A 726 -19.77 -41.63 -12.02
CA ASN A 726 -19.29 -41.84 -10.64
C ASN A 726 -17.77 -41.65 -10.52
N ASP A 727 -17.28 -41.61 -9.28
CA ASP A 727 -15.86 -41.54 -8.95
C ASP A 727 -15.21 -40.26 -9.51
N GLY A 728 -15.91 -39.13 -9.36
CA GLY A 728 -15.44 -37.79 -9.70
C GLY A 728 -14.93 -37.01 -8.48
N PHE A 729 -14.66 -35.72 -8.67
CA PHE A 729 -14.15 -34.84 -7.62
C PHE A 729 -15.18 -34.61 -6.50
N GLU A 730 -14.70 -34.32 -5.29
CA GLU A 730 -15.48 -33.71 -4.22
C GLU A 730 -15.66 -32.20 -4.49
N LYS A 731 -16.62 -31.54 -3.80
CA LYS A 731 -16.88 -30.10 -4.02
C LYS A 731 -15.68 -29.25 -3.62
N GLU A 732 -15.05 -29.63 -2.51
CA GLU A 732 -13.91 -28.97 -1.92
C GLU A 732 -12.70 -29.04 -2.87
N GLU A 733 -12.53 -30.17 -3.58
CA GLU A 733 -11.46 -30.32 -4.58
C GLU A 733 -11.67 -29.39 -5.78
N ILE A 734 -12.91 -29.16 -6.22
CA ILE A 734 -13.18 -28.18 -7.28
C ILE A 734 -12.85 -26.76 -6.82
N LEU A 735 -13.22 -26.38 -5.60
CA LEU A 735 -12.88 -25.05 -5.07
C LEU A 735 -11.36 -24.88 -4.97
N GLU A 736 -10.63 -25.92 -4.55
CA GLU A 736 -9.17 -25.95 -4.51
C GLU A 736 -8.56 -25.85 -5.93
N ILE A 737 -9.11 -26.58 -6.91
CA ILE A 737 -8.72 -26.45 -8.33
C ILE A 737 -8.87 -25.01 -8.80
N PHE A 738 -10.03 -24.41 -8.57
CA PHE A 738 -10.28 -23.02 -8.96
C PHE A 738 -9.29 -22.07 -8.27
N SER A 739 -9.06 -22.20 -6.96
CA SER A 739 -8.07 -21.39 -6.23
C SER A 739 -6.69 -21.46 -6.88
N ILE A 740 -6.17 -22.68 -7.07
CA ILE A 740 -4.83 -22.90 -7.63
C ILE A 740 -4.74 -22.39 -9.07
N LEU A 741 -5.79 -22.55 -9.88
CA LEU A 741 -5.79 -22.03 -11.25
C LEU A 741 -5.78 -20.49 -11.26
N PHE A 742 -6.54 -19.84 -10.39
CA PHE A 742 -6.56 -18.38 -10.27
C PHE A 742 -5.24 -17.80 -9.73
N GLU A 743 -4.50 -18.56 -8.91
CA GLU A 743 -3.14 -18.21 -8.47
C GLU A 743 -2.11 -18.31 -9.60
N ASN A 744 -2.26 -19.29 -10.49
CA ASN A 744 -1.21 -19.67 -11.44
C ASN A 744 -1.37 -19.08 -12.83
N TYR A 745 -2.57 -18.60 -13.18
CA TYR A 745 -2.90 -18.11 -14.51
C TYR A 745 -3.73 -16.83 -14.47
N LYS A 746 -3.60 -16.03 -15.54
CA LYS A 746 -4.56 -14.96 -15.81
C LYS A 746 -5.83 -15.56 -16.40
N ILE A 747 -6.81 -15.82 -15.53
CA ILE A 747 -8.11 -16.35 -15.97
C ILE A 747 -8.85 -15.28 -16.77
N THR A 748 -9.14 -15.58 -18.04
CA THR A 748 -9.78 -14.66 -18.98
C THR A 748 -11.30 -14.78 -19.00
N SER A 749 -11.80 -15.98 -18.69
CA SER A 749 -13.22 -16.32 -18.67
C SER A 749 -13.42 -17.71 -18.07
N VAL A 750 -14.65 -17.98 -17.62
CA VAL A 750 -15.06 -19.23 -17.01
C VAL A 750 -16.42 -19.65 -17.55
N ASP A 751 -16.60 -20.94 -17.83
CA ASP A 751 -17.92 -21.56 -18.05
C ASP A 751 -18.25 -22.50 -16.88
N ILE A 752 -19.49 -22.47 -16.39
CA ILE A 752 -20.07 -23.39 -15.41
C ILE A 752 -21.37 -23.96 -16.00
N VAL A 753 -21.33 -25.20 -16.48
CA VAL A 753 -22.39 -25.79 -17.32
C VAL A 753 -23.04 -27.03 -16.72
N GLU A 754 -24.04 -27.57 -17.40
CA GLU A 754 -24.74 -28.85 -17.11
C GLU A 754 -25.51 -28.92 -15.77
N LEU A 755 -25.79 -27.78 -15.13
CA LEU A 755 -26.76 -27.76 -14.04
C LEU A 755 -28.15 -28.16 -14.54
N ASN A 756 -28.62 -29.33 -14.10
CA ASN A 756 -29.91 -29.90 -14.45
C ASN A 756 -30.84 -29.97 -13.22
N PRO A 757 -31.82 -29.06 -13.11
CA PRO A 757 -32.75 -29.02 -11.97
C PRO A 757 -33.63 -30.27 -11.83
N LEU A 758 -33.82 -31.04 -12.91
CA LEU A 758 -34.71 -32.22 -12.90
C LEU A 758 -34.08 -33.43 -12.23
N THR A 759 -32.75 -33.47 -12.16
CA THR A 759 -31.98 -34.53 -11.52
C THR A 759 -31.36 -34.10 -10.20
N ASP A 760 -31.38 -32.80 -9.90
CA ASP A 760 -30.86 -32.27 -8.64
C ASP A 760 -31.67 -32.77 -7.44
N LYS A 761 -30.96 -33.16 -6.39
CA LYS A 761 -31.55 -33.72 -5.18
C LYS A 761 -31.21 -32.83 -4.01
N ASP A 762 -32.24 -32.40 -3.28
CA ASP A 762 -32.12 -31.58 -2.07
C ASP A 762 -31.34 -30.27 -2.29
N GLY A 763 -31.33 -29.72 -3.52
CA GLY A 763 -30.62 -28.48 -3.85
C GLY A 763 -29.10 -28.60 -3.95
N LYS A 764 -28.54 -29.80 -3.81
CA LYS A 764 -27.08 -30.00 -3.67
C LYS A 764 -26.25 -29.38 -4.79
N SER A 765 -26.75 -29.42 -6.02
CA SER A 765 -26.00 -28.99 -7.20
C SER A 765 -26.17 -27.49 -7.43
N VAL A 766 -27.38 -26.95 -7.23
CA VAL A 766 -27.62 -25.51 -7.31
C VAL A 766 -26.91 -24.74 -6.20
N ASP A 767 -26.87 -25.30 -4.98
CA ASP A 767 -26.12 -24.72 -3.86
C ASP A 767 -24.61 -24.64 -4.19
N PHE A 768 -24.08 -25.69 -4.82
CA PHE A 768 -22.67 -25.72 -5.22
C PHE A 768 -22.35 -24.76 -6.37
N VAL A 769 -23.23 -24.65 -7.37
CA VAL A 769 -23.08 -23.64 -8.43
C VAL A 769 -23.15 -22.21 -7.83
N LYS A 770 -24.01 -21.98 -6.84
CA LYS A 770 -24.06 -20.69 -6.11
C LYS A 770 -22.76 -20.41 -5.37
N GLU A 771 -22.22 -21.42 -4.69
CA GLU A 771 -20.94 -21.33 -3.98
C GLU A 771 -19.79 -20.97 -4.93
N LEU A 772 -19.74 -21.59 -6.12
CA LEU A 772 -18.77 -21.24 -7.16
C LEU A 772 -18.97 -19.81 -7.70
N ILE A 773 -20.21 -19.38 -7.90
CA ILE A 773 -20.51 -17.99 -8.32
C ILE A 773 -20.03 -16.99 -7.26
N ASP A 774 -20.27 -17.28 -5.97
CA ASP A 774 -19.83 -16.42 -4.87
C ASP A 774 -18.31 -16.39 -4.73
N PHE A 775 -17.66 -17.55 -4.87
CA PHE A 775 -16.20 -17.66 -4.92
C PHE A 775 -15.63 -16.77 -6.03
N LEU A 776 -16.18 -16.90 -7.24
CA LEU A 776 -15.75 -16.11 -8.39
C LEU A 776 -16.03 -14.62 -8.20
N ASP A 777 -17.19 -14.21 -7.67
CA ASP A 777 -17.51 -12.80 -7.41
C ASP A 777 -16.63 -12.19 -6.30
N GLY A 778 -16.28 -12.97 -5.27
CA GLY A 778 -15.36 -12.56 -4.20
C GLY A 778 -13.94 -12.28 -4.74
N VAL A 779 -13.50 -13.07 -5.71
CA VAL A 779 -12.23 -12.90 -6.43
C VAL A 779 -12.20 -11.66 -7.35
N GLY A 780 -13.36 -11.07 -7.66
CA GLY A 780 -13.50 -9.91 -8.57
C GLY A 780 -13.68 -8.53 -7.92
N ARG A 781 -13.71 -8.41 -6.58
CA ARG A 781 -14.01 -7.16 -5.85
C ARG A 781 -12.79 -6.39 -5.32
#